data_AF-A0A662WWI9-F1
#
_entry.id   AF-A0A662WWI9-F1
#
_cell.length_a   1.000
_cell.length_b   1.000
_cell.length_c   1.000
_cell.angle_alpha   90.00
_cell.angle_beta   90.00
_cell.angle_gamma   90.00
#
_symmetry.space_group_name_H-M   'P 1'
#
loop_
_entity.id
_entity.type
_entity.pdbx_description
1 polymer ?
#
loop_
_entity_poly.entity_id
_entity_poly.type
_entity_poly.pdbx_seq_one_letter_code
_entity_poly.pdbx_strand_id
1 'polypeptide(L)'
;MSSPAEAYGTFEPSNPQQQRGNRWKKAIYSTGGRVVGLAALLLIVVGGFLLFQSPSPSTANGTSTGNDVAVLTASERTFIDGVQPEKLREFLHAYASVPHTCGTEQDYQTAVYTAQQFAAFGLQAEIKEYYTLLSYPVHRRLAIVAPQQNALELNLTEASVPGDACTTDPNALPPFLAYSASGNVTASVVYANYGTQEDFECLASNNVTLKGKIALVRYGRNFRGLKVMAGEQYGVAGVLIYSDPQQDGFTQGPVYPEGIYRPKGSFQRGSLQYLSLASGDPLTPGWASVPGAPYLKYEDVKTIPHVPALPLSYEQADLILRSLGGQKAPATWQGGLTYPGGYRLGDDEALVLNLDVVMDNKVGPIWDVIGTIEGAVEPDQQVLIGNHRDAWVCGAVDPSSGSAVMLEIARGLGELLQQGWKPRRSIVLGSWDGEEYGLLGSTEFAEERAEQLKKEAVAYINVDNVVGPLVLASGTPSIAKFLEDTAKVVPPNTFFGKDSDRNEPGNSLYDQWVAQTQRHRSKIYGVYDGTLAPDHLIQFMGSGSDFTAFYQHLGVISANLGFTLNGAVYGTYHSNMDSLMYMETLGDPNYETHASMAQWWGLLTMRLASDVVVPFDFTTYALVMQEDLAGLEQQLADMNRSVNFTELHAAIARFGANADQFHAHVKQFEATTNSSDEALLRHWNEKLVLLERHLITEAGLPHRPWYKHVIFGPGFYEGYMGAAFPGISDCVAFRDDSAAVQTHVDEVARIVDGAAAYLVASRLETQSISQQEREEEERGGRRSIMMPLSTPTGSSGGRRDVHSDPSTLADGAEAYGTFQDRAAVATSRKTRVPLKLWRFLGAAALLVFAASYMLLQSWPQPSSGHVRGINSSQEPVIAAPEAVTKVEFQEEETETLSHKHADEKLSKLEKKFLKNVDTPQIRAYHAAYASVPHPAGSAQDYATALYTAEQFESFGINAEIIEYYPLLSLPLHRRVAIVSPLDAARELNLTEATVPGDACTSNEDALPPYLGYSDSGNVTAPVVYVNFATPADFQWLKASNVTLEGKIALVRYGGNFRGLKVMLAEQHGMAGVLIYSDPMEDGYAQGPYNSISGGDPLTPGFPSLPGEPYLSTEDCKTIPHIPTLPLSYGQARFILESLGGKKAPNSWQGALELGNGGYYVGDDDATVLNLDVAMDNSIGPIWDVIGTIEGSEEPDQMVLIGNHRDAWVCGAVDPSSGSAVMLEIARGLGELLKDGWKPRRTLVIAS
;
A
#
# COMPACT_ATOMS: atom_id res chain seq x y z
N MET A 1 -14.48 -6.27 -58.47
CA MET A 1 -13.37 -5.66 -59.24
C MET A 1 -13.49 -4.15 -59.14
N SER A 2 -12.89 -3.59 -58.09
CA SER A 2 -12.65 -2.16 -57.83
C SER A 2 -11.74 -2.10 -56.60
N SER A 3 -10.89 -1.09 -56.50
CA SER A 3 -9.78 -1.08 -55.52
C SER A 3 -10.26 -0.86 -54.08
N PRO A 4 -9.70 -1.57 -53.07
CA PRO A 4 -9.78 -1.16 -51.67
C PRO A 4 -8.67 -0.14 -51.38
N ALA A 5 -9.02 1.15 -51.31
CA ALA A 5 -8.07 2.23 -50.98
C ALA A 5 -8.72 3.43 -50.25
N GLU A 6 -9.97 3.28 -49.79
CA GLU A 6 -10.79 4.36 -49.20
C GLU A 6 -11.43 3.88 -47.88
N ALA A 7 -10.75 3.00 -47.13
CA ALA A 7 -11.29 2.31 -45.94
C ALA A 7 -10.62 2.70 -44.61
N TYR A 8 -9.56 3.51 -44.64
CA TYR A 8 -8.82 3.94 -43.45
C TYR A 8 -8.71 5.47 -43.45
N GLY A 9 -9.07 6.09 -42.33
CA GLY A 9 -9.11 7.55 -42.18
C GLY A 9 -7.74 8.12 -41.86
N THR A 10 -6.88 8.28 -42.87
CA THR A 10 -5.62 9.01 -42.72
C THR A 10 -5.88 10.52 -42.65
N PHE A 11 -5.55 11.17 -41.55
CA PHE A 11 -5.64 12.62 -41.41
C PHE A 11 -4.53 13.30 -42.24
N GLU A 12 -4.87 13.85 -43.42
CA GLU A 12 -3.88 14.51 -44.29
C GLU A 12 -3.31 15.78 -43.64
N PRO A 13 -1.97 15.92 -43.49
CA PRO A 13 -1.36 17.14 -42.97
C PRO A 13 -1.49 18.28 -43.98
N SER A 14 -2.39 19.23 -43.70
CA SER A 14 -2.70 20.32 -44.62
C SER A 14 -1.48 21.23 -44.90
N ASN A 15 -1.03 21.27 -46.16
CA ASN A 15 0.23 21.92 -46.56
C ASN A 15 0.04 23.40 -46.97
N PRO A 16 0.55 24.39 -46.20
CA PRO A 16 0.21 25.81 -46.40
C PRO A 16 1.07 26.55 -47.44
N GLN A 17 1.50 25.90 -48.54
CA GLN A 17 2.22 26.58 -49.64
C GLN A 17 1.78 26.22 -51.07
N GLN A 18 0.66 26.80 -51.55
CA GLN A 18 0.63 27.62 -52.77
C GLN A 18 -0.77 28.13 -53.17
N GLN A 19 -1.02 29.44 -53.00
CA GLN A 19 -1.62 30.29 -54.06
C GLN A 19 -1.51 31.79 -53.72
N ARG A 20 -0.64 32.52 -54.44
CA ARG A 20 -0.58 34.00 -54.42
C ARG A 20 -1.41 34.56 -55.59
N GLY A 21 -2.34 35.50 -55.36
CA GLY A 21 -3.30 35.89 -56.40
C GLY A 21 -4.01 37.25 -56.34
N ASN A 22 -3.31 38.38 -56.13
CA ASN A 22 -3.81 39.78 -56.26
C ASN A 22 -4.85 40.23 -55.18
N ARG A 23 -4.90 41.50 -54.71
CA ARG A 23 -4.77 42.78 -55.43
C ARG A 23 -4.04 43.90 -54.64
N TRP A 24 -3.48 44.84 -55.40
CA TRP A 24 -2.55 45.94 -55.05
C TRP A 24 -3.14 47.21 -54.37
N LYS A 25 -2.21 48.05 -53.83
CA LYS A 25 -2.22 49.56 -53.70
C LYS A 25 -3.09 50.16 -52.55
N LYS A 26 -2.69 51.19 -51.77
CA LYS A 26 -1.70 52.31 -51.83
C LYS A 26 -1.01 52.52 -50.45
N ALA A 27 0.27 52.90 -50.29
CA ALA A 27 0.91 54.24 -50.45
C ALA A 27 0.44 55.32 -49.41
N ILE A 28 1.07 55.51 -48.23
CA ILE A 28 2.36 56.21 -47.87
C ILE A 28 2.24 57.75 -47.72
N TYR A 29 2.47 58.31 -46.51
CA TYR A 29 3.50 59.37 -46.17
C TYR A 29 3.39 59.95 -44.73
N SER A 30 4.54 60.06 -44.03
CA SER A 30 5.02 61.06 -43.00
C SER A 30 4.06 61.71 -41.95
N THR A 31 4.47 62.16 -40.74
CA THR A 31 5.72 62.89 -40.38
C THR A 31 5.95 63.01 -38.84
N GLY A 32 7.19 62.81 -38.35
CA GLY A 32 7.76 63.39 -37.10
C GLY A 32 7.22 62.94 -35.72
N GLY A 33 7.96 63.09 -34.60
CA GLY A 33 9.39 63.36 -34.45
C GLY A 33 9.85 64.02 -33.11
N ARG A 34 10.51 63.26 -32.22
CA ARG A 34 11.14 63.66 -30.92
C ARG A 34 10.12 64.03 -29.82
N VAL A 35 10.23 63.60 -28.56
CA VAL A 35 11.18 63.94 -27.45
C VAL A 35 10.77 63.03 -26.25
N VAL A 36 11.57 62.47 -25.31
CA VAL A 36 13.01 62.35 -24.96
C VAL A 36 13.14 61.09 -24.03
N GLY A 37 14.29 60.46 -23.74
CA GLY A 37 15.67 60.75 -24.19
C GLY A 37 16.77 60.83 -23.10
N LEU A 38 16.68 60.12 -21.96
CA LEU A 38 17.79 59.92 -20.99
C LEU A 38 17.42 58.86 -19.91
N ALA A 39 18.02 57.66 -19.96
CA ALA A 39 18.05 56.68 -18.84
C ALA A 39 18.95 55.47 -19.14
N ALA A 40 18.66 54.73 -20.21
CA ALA A 40 19.16 53.36 -20.45
C ALA A 40 20.62 53.22 -20.92
N LEU A 41 21.43 54.28 -20.88
CA LEU A 41 22.76 54.34 -21.52
C LEU A 41 23.91 54.64 -20.55
N LEU A 42 23.70 54.42 -19.24
CA LEU A 42 24.69 54.74 -18.20
C LEU A 42 25.15 53.51 -17.36
N LEU A 43 24.45 52.37 -17.45
CA LEU A 43 24.85 51.13 -16.75
C LEU A 43 25.81 50.23 -17.56
N ILE A 44 25.88 50.39 -18.89
CA ILE A 44 26.70 49.55 -19.77
C ILE A 44 28.21 49.94 -19.74
N VAL A 45 28.57 51.06 -19.09
CA VAL A 45 29.93 51.65 -19.17
C VAL A 45 30.77 51.47 -17.89
N VAL A 46 30.19 50.96 -16.79
CA VAL A 46 30.90 50.86 -15.49
C VAL A 46 31.50 49.47 -15.21
N GLY A 47 30.91 48.38 -15.72
CA GLY A 47 31.44 47.02 -15.52
C GLY A 47 32.69 46.67 -16.35
N GLY A 48 33.07 47.52 -17.31
CA GLY A 48 33.93 47.15 -18.43
C GLY A 48 35.42 47.49 -18.34
N PHE A 49 36.02 47.73 -17.16
CA PHE A 49 37.47 47.98 -17.08
C PHE A 49 38.18 47.57 -15.77
N LEU A 50 37.74 46.50 -15.10
CA LEU A 50 38.53 45.88 -14.02
C LEU A 50 39.18 44.55 -14.44
N LEU A 51 40.32 44.74 -15.11
CA LEU A 51 41.52 43.89 -15.06
C LEU A 51 41.39 42.42 -15.53
N PHE A 52 41.76 42.25 -16.80
CA PHE A 52 42.43 41.06 -17.30
C PHE A 52 43.48 40.52 -16.30
N GLN A 53 43.30 39.29 -15.85
CA GLN A 53 44.40 38.34 -15.65
C GLN A 53 44.04 37.07 -16.42
N SER A 54 45.00 36.48 -17.12
CA SER A 54 44.80 35.27 -17.91
C SER A 54 45.17 34.03 -17.11
N PRO A 55 44.23 33.10 -16.83
CA PRO A 55 44.58 31.71 -16.60
C PRO A 55 45.03 31.05 -17.92
N SER A 56 45.80 29.98 -17.81
CA SER A 56 46.13 29.09 -18.94
C SER A 56 44.88 28.32 -19.42
N PRO A 57 44.85 27.75 -20.64
CA PRO A 57 43.76 26.88 -21.06
C PRO A 57 43.67 25.64 -20.16
N SER A 58 42.75 25.67 -19.20
CA SER A 58 42.38 24.52 -18.38
C SER A 58 41.52 23.58 -19.21
N THR A 59 42.09 22.47 -19.68
CA THR A 59 41.32 21.33 -20.19
C THR A 59 40.40 20.83 -19.09
N ALA A 60 39.10 21.06 -19.25
CA ALA A 60 38.07 20.68 -18.27
C ALA A 60 37.77 19.18 -18.34
N ASN A 61 38.75 18.35 -17.97
CA ASN A 61 38.53 16.93 -17.70
C ASN A 61 37.81 16.78 -16.36
N GLY A 62 36.51 17.10 -16.35
CA GLY A 62 35.60 16.87 -15.24
C GLY A 62 35.19 15.41 -15.12
N THR A 63 36.15 14.48 -15.09
CA THR A 63 35.89 13.06 -14.86
C THR A 63 35.66 12.81 -13.36
N SER A 64 34.47 12.40 -12.98
CA SER A 64 34.09 12.00 -11.62
C SER A 64 34.74 10.66 -11.21
N THR A 65 36.03 10.68 -10.88
CA THR A 65 36.77 9.50 -10.42
C THR A 65 36.53 9.21 -8.93
N GLY A 66 35.32 8.77 -8.61
CA GLY A 66 34.94 8.12 -7.35
C GLY A 66 34.60 9.02 -6.14
N ASN A 67 33.63 8.56 -5.36
CA ASN A 67 33.34 8.96 -3.97
C ASN A 67 32.98 10.44 -3.69
N ASP A 68 31.86 10.92 -4.25
CA ASP A 68 30.87 11.65 -3.43
C ASP A 68 29.48 11.66 -4.10
N VAL A 69 28.74 10.54 -3.98
CA VAL A 69 27.38 10.38 -4.55
C VAL A 69 26.41 11.44 -3.99
N ALA A 70 26.71 11.93 -2.78
CA ALA A 70 26.00 12.96 -2.03
C ALA A 70 26.19 14.41 -2.55
N VAL A 71 26.97 14.63 -3.62
CA VAL A 71 27.24 15.99 -4.14
C VAL A 71 26.79 16.14 -5.59
N LEU A 72 25.85 17.06 -5.84
CA LEU A 72 25.48 17.49 -7.19
C LEU A 72 26.63 18.25 -7.85
N THR A 73 26.99 17.82 -9.06
CA THR A 73 27.86 18.55 -10.00
C THR A 73 27.22 19.88 -10.43
N ALA A 74 27.98 20.71 -11.14
CA ALA A 74 27.48 22.00 -11.64
C ALA A 74 26.26 21.83 -12.57
N SER A 75 26.31 20.90 -13.52
CA SER A 75 25.20 20.66 -14.46
C SER A 75 23.97 20.05 -13.78
N GLU A 76 24.15 19.09 -12.88
CA GLU A 76 23.03 18.53 -12.10
C GLU A 76 22.37 19.60 -11.23
N ARG A 77 23.15 20.46 -10.55
CA ARG A 77 22.58 21.57 -9.77
C ARG A 77 21.85 22.57 -10.67
N THR A 78 22.40 22.93 -11.83
CA THR A 78 21.71 23.80 -12.80
C THR A 78 20.40 23.19 -13.32
N PHE A 79 20.31 21.85 -13.42
CA PHE A 79 19.06 21.17 -13.73
C PHE A 79 18.08 21.21 -12.55
N ILE A 80 18.49 20.75 -11.36
CA ILE A 80 17.67 20.68 -10.13
C ILE A 80 17.10 22.06 -9.76
N ASP A 81 17.95 23.09 -9.74
CA ASP A 81 17.58 24.48 -9.42
C ASP A 81 16.80 25.15 -10.57
N GLY A 82 16.75 24.53 -11.76
CA GLY A 82 16.14 25.06 -12.98
C GLY A 82 14.72 24.59 -13.29
N VAL A 83 14.20 23.62 -12.51
CA VAL A 83 12.83 23.08 -12.62
C VAL A 83 11.79 24.14 -12.22
N GLN A 84 10.71 24.25 -13.01
CA GLN A 84 9.68 25.29 -12.97
C GLN A 84 8.28 24.67 -12.79
N PRO A 85 7.67 24.76 -11.58
CA PRO A 85 6.28 24.34 -11.35
C PRO A 85 5.28 24.98 -12.32
N GLU A 86 5.54 26.22 -12.76
CA GLU A 86 4.73 26.91 -13.77
C GLU A 86 4.79 26.25 -15.16
N LYS A 87 5.91 25.58 -15.50
CA LYS A 87 6.05 24.83 -16.75
C LYS A 87 5.41 23.45 -16.67
N LEU A 88 5.56 22.77 -15.54
CA LEU A 88 4.83 21.54 -15.24
C LEU A 88 3.31 21.76 -15.35
N ARG A 89 2.81 22.89 -14.82
CA ARG A 89 1.41 23.32 -15.02
C ARG A 89 1.07 23.62 -16.48
N GLU A 90 1.93 24.33 -17.22
CA GLU A 90 1.72 24.64 -18.64
C GLU A 90 1.62 23.36 -19.50
N PHE A 91 2.49 22.39 -19.25
CA PHE A 91 2.50 21.10 -19.94
C PHE A 91 1.30 20.22 -19.55
N LEU A 92 0.95 20.12 -18.26
CA LEU A 92 -0.21 19.35 -17.83
C LEU A 92 -1.52 19.88 -18.44
N HIS A 93 -1.68 21.21 -18.50
CA HIS A 93 -2.84 21.83 -19.16
C HIS A 93 -2.85 21.58 -20.68
N ALA A 94 -1.71 21.36 -21.33
CA ALA A 94 -1.65 21.08 -22.76
C ALA A 94 -2.17 19.67 -23.12
N TYR A 95 -1.95 18.68 -22.25
CA TYR A 95 -2.50 17.33 -22.39
C TYR A 95 -3.95 17.26 -21.87
N ALA A 96 -4.16 17.48 -20.57
CA ALA A 96 -5.40 17.13 -19.87
C ALA A 96 -6.56 18.15 -19.98
N SER A 97 -6.52 19.07 -20.96
CA SER A 97 -7.63 20.01 -21.22
C SER A 97 -8.78 19.42 -22.05
N VAL A 98 -8.53 18.34 -22.80
CA VAL A 98 -9.49 17.72 -23.74
C VAL A 98 -9.33 16.20 -23.66
N PRO A 99 -10.42 15.39 -23.72
CA PRO A 99 -10.29 13.94 -23.73
C PRO A 99 -9.42 13.39 -24.86
N HIS A 100 -8.44 12.54 -24.53
CA HIS A 100 -7.36 12.12 -25.44
C HIS A 100 -7.08 10.61 -25.35
N THR A 101 -8.10 9.81 -25.67
CA THR A 101 -8.00 8.34 -25.71
C THR A 101 -7.20 7.86 -26.91
N CYS A 102 -6.39 6.82 -26.70
CA CYS A 102 -5.61 6.09 -27.71
C CYS A 102 -6.34 5.94 -29.06
N GLY A 103 -5.63 6.25 -30.16
CA GLY A 103 -6.11 6.10 -31.53
C GLY A 103 -7.17 7.13 -31.95
N THR A 104 -7.41 8.16 -31.15
CA THR A 104 -8.29 9.29 -31.51
C THR A 104 -7.49 10.46 -32.10
N GLU A 105 -8.16 11.34 -32.83
CA GLU A 105 -7.54 12.56 -33.39
C GLU A 105 -6.92 13.44 -32.29
N GLN A 106 -7.52 13.55 -31.10
CA GLN A 106 -6.96 14.38 -30.03
C GLN A 106 -5.69 13.79 -29.43
N ASP A 107 -5.60 12.46 -29.33
CA ASP A 107 -4.38 11.74 -28.95
C ASP A 107 -3.27 11.89 -30.02
N TYR A 108 -3.61 11.81 -31.31
CA TYR A 108 -2.65 12.19 -32.36
C TYR A 108 -2.17 13.65 -32.23
N GLN A 109 -3.05 14.58 -31.85
CA GLN A 109 -2.65 15.97 -31.57
C GLN A 109 -1.76 16.10 -30.32
N THR A 110 -1.93 15.27 -29.28
CA THR A 110 -0.98 15.25 -28.14
C THR A 110 0.38 14.68 -28.57
N ALA A 111 0.43 13.62 -29.38
CA ALA A 111 1.67 13.10 -29.96
C ALA A 111 2.41 14.17 -30.77
N VAL A 112 1.68 14.88 -31.64
CA VAL A 112 2.19 15.99 -32.46
C VAL A 112 2.67 17.17 -31.60
N TYR A 113 2.06 17.41 -30.43
CA TYR A 113 2.52 18.38 -29.45
C TYR A 113 3.83 17.95 -28.78
N THR A 114 3.92 16.72 -28.27
CA THR A 114 5.13 16.17 -27.63
C THR A 114 6.33 16.24 -28.58
N ALA A 115 6.15 15.82 -29.84
CA ALA A 115 7.19 15.88 -30.87
C ALA A 115 7.68 17.31 -31.15
N GLN A 116 6.77 18.29 -31.14
CA GLN A 116 7.12 19.71 -31.29
C GLN A 116 7.88 20.25 -30.08
N GLN A 117 7.53 19.86 -28.85
CA GLN A 117 8.27 20.28 -27.65
C GLN A 117 9.68 19.68 -27.61
N PHE A 118 9.83 18.36 -27.85
CA PHE A 118 11.14 17.71 -27.96
C PHE A 118 12.03 18.41 -29.01
N ALA A 119 11.51 18.67 -30.21
CA ALA A 119 12.23 19.37 -31.26
C ALA A 119 12.57 20.84 -30.89
N ALA A 120 11.69 21.54 -30.16
CA ALA A 120 11.92 22.90 -29.69
C ALA A 120 12.99 22.99 -28.60
N PHE A 121 13.12 21.97 -27.75
CA PHE A 121 14.19 21.87 -26.74
C PHE A 121 15.52 21.36 -27.33
N GLY A 122 15.53 20.89 -28.59
CA GLY A 122 16.72 20.51 -29.34
C GLY A 122 17.02 19.01 -29.38
N LEU A 123 16.06 18.17 -28.99
CA LEU A 123 16.11 16.71 -29.16
C LEU A 123 15.83 16.35 -30.63
N GLN A 124 16.34 15.20 -31.07
CA GLN A 124 15.87 14.58 -32.31
C GLN A 124 14.52 13.92 -32.02
N ALA A 125 13.45 14.29 -32.73
CA ALA A 125 12.10 13.78 -32.49
C ALA A 125 11.56 12.98 -33.68
N GLU A 126 11.08 11.76 -33.41
CA GLU A 126 10.40 10.86 -34.34
C GLU A 126 9.00 10.55 -33.79
N ILE A 127 7.96 10.56 -34.64
CA ILE A 127 6.66 9.94 -34.32
C ILE A 127 6.65 8.57 -35.00
N LYS A 128 6.44 7.51 -34.22
CA LYS A 128 6.47 6.12 -34.66
C LYS A 128 5.06 5.56 -34.65
N GLU A 129 4.62 5.08 -35.80
CA GLU A 129 3.27 4.55 -36.01
C GLU A 129 3.25 3.02 -35.98
N TYR A 130 2.37 2.44 -35.16
CA TYR A 130 2.03 1.01 -35.12
C TYR A 130 0.53 0.83 -35.42
N TYR A 131 0.13 -0.36 -35.87
CA TYR A 131 -1.25 -0.66 -36.26
C TYR A 131 -1.81 -1.80 -35.40
N THR A 132 -2.42 -1.47 -34.28
CA THR A 132 -2.80 -2.42 -33.21
C THR A 132 -4.31 -2.63 -33.12
N LEU A 133 -4.77 -3.66 -32.41
CA LEU A 133 -6.20 -3.85 -32.11
C LEU A 133 -6.70 -2.81 -31.11
N LEU A 134 -7.54 -1.90 -31.59
CA LEU A 134 -8.27 -0.91 -30.80
C LEU A 134 -9.72 -1.35 -30.58
N SER A 135 -10.36 -0.83 -29.54
CA SER A 135 -11.67 -1.28 -29.04
C SER A 135 -12.49 -0.12 -28.49
N TYR A 136 -13.64 0.21 -29.10
CA TYR A 136 -14.49 1.34 -28.67
C TYR A 136 -15.97 0.94 -28.51
N PRO A 137 -16.73 1.56 -27.58
CA PRO A 137 -18.13 1.22 -27.36
C PRO A 137 -19.07 1.81 -28.42
N VAL A 138 -19.81 0.96 -29.12
CA VAL A 138 -20.88 1.36 -30.08
C VAL A 138 -22.24 1.37 -29.39
N HIS A 139 -22.51 0.38 -28.56
CA HIS A 139 -23.73 0.29 -27.75
C HIS A 139 -23.41 -0.24 -26.36
N ARG A 140 -24.08 0.32 -25.35
CA ARG A 140 -24.04 -0.14 -23.96
C ARG A 140 -25.44 0.03 -23.38
N ARG A 141 -26.03 -1.04 -22.86
CA ARG A 141 -27.30 -1.02 -22.14
C ARG A 141 -27.29 -2.06 -21.04
N LEU A 142 -27.82 -1.68 -19.88
CA LEU A 142 -28.03 -2.56 -18.74
C LEU A 142 -29.39 -2.26 -18.12
N ALA A 143 -30.21 -3.28 -17.93
CA ALA A 143 -31.53 -3.13 -17.34
C ALA A 143 -31.86 -4.27 -16.37
N ILE A 144 -32.51 -3.95 -15.26
CA ILE A 144 -33.24 -4.91 -14.43
C ILE A 144 -34.51 -5.28 -15.21
N VAL A 145 -34.69 -6.57 -15.51
CA VAL A 145 -35.88 -7.07 -16.23
C VAL A 145 -36.78 -7.98 -15.37
N ALA A 146 -36.22 -8.59 -14.31
CA ALA A 146 -36.98 -9.17 -13.22
C ALA A 146 -36.32 -8.82 -11.87
N PRO A 147 -37.09 -8.62 -10.79
CA PRO A 147 -38.54 -8.79 -10.72
C PRO A 147 -39.28 -7.57 -11.32
N GLN A 148 -40.49 -7.76 -11.86
CA GLN A 148 -41.16 -6.75 -12.69
C GLN A 148 -41.40 -5.42 -11.97
N GLN A 149 -41.62 -5.43 -10.65
CA GLN A 149 -41.79 -4.22 -9.83
C GLN A 149 -40.48 -3.40 -9.65
N ASN A 150 -39.31 -3.99 -9.91
CA ASN A 150 -38.01 -3.32 -9.91
C ASN A 150 -37.48 -3.09 -11.34
N ALA A 151 -38.28 -3.38 -12.38
CA ALA A 151 -37.82 -3.32 -13.77
C ALA A 151 -37.45 -1.88 -14.16
N LEU A 152 -36.17 -1.67 -14.48
CA LEU A 152 -35.55 -0.36 -14.62
C LEU A 152 -34.35 -0.44 -15.58
N GLU A 153 -34.27 0.49 -16.52
CA GLU A 153 -33.08 0.71 -17.33
C GLU A 153 -32.08 1.57 -16.54
N LEU A 154 -30.86 1.06 -16.34
CA LEU A 154 -29.87 1.70 -15.48
C LEU A 154 -29.16 2.83 -16.25
N ASN A 155 -28.96 3.98 -15.60
CA ASN A 155 -28.19 5.06 -16.21
C ASN A 155 -26.71 4.66 -16.30
N LEU A 156 -26.19 4.57 -17.52
CA LEU A 156 -24.78 4.30 -17.84
C LEU A 156 -24.02 5.56 -18.27
N THR A 157 -24.53 6.73 -17.88
CA THR A 157 -23.88 8.04 -18.05
C THR A 157 -23.14 8.37 -16.77
N GLU A 158 -21.87 8.77 -16.89
CA GLU A 158 -21.06 9.22 -15.76
C GLU A 158 -21.52 10.60 -15.25
N ALA A 159 -21.34 10.88 -13.96
CA ALA A 159 -21.80 12.13 -13.37
C ALA A 159 -20.94 13.34 -13.79
N SER A 160 -21.59 14.51 -13.90
CA SER A 160 -20.94 15.80 -14.11
C SER A 160 -20.69 16.53 -12.79
N VAL A 161 -19.50 17.10 -12.58
CA VAL A 161 -19.15 17.88 -11.38
C VAL A 161 -19.16 19.37 -11.71
N PRO A 162 -19.90 20.23 -10.96
CA PRO A 162 -19.98 21.65 -11.25
C PRO A 162 -18.63 22.37 -11.16
N GLY A 163 -18.15 22.88 -12.30
CA GLY A 163 -16.86 23.57 -12.41
C GLY A 163 -15.78 22.73 -13.09
N ASP A 164 -15.92 21.40 -13.12
CA ASP A 164 -15.00 20.51 -13.82
C ASP A 164 -15.42 20.37 -15.29
N ALA A 165 -14.66 21.02 -16.17
CA ALA A 165 -14.89 20.98 -17.62
C ALA A 165 -14.85 19.55 -18.19
N CYS A 166 -13.91 18.71 -17.73
CA CYS A 166 -13.70 17.36 -18.27
C CYS A 166 -14.95 16.49 -18.09
N THR A 167 -15.60 16.61 -16.93
CA THR A 167 -16.83 15.86 -16.63
C THR A 167 -18.04 16.22 -17.50
N THR A 168 -17.92 17.24 -18.36
CA THR A 168 -18.96 17.71 -19.28
C THR A 168 -18.53 17.75 -20.75
N ASP A 169 -17.32 17.31 -21.08
CA ASP A 169 -16.82 17.37 -22.45
C ASP A 169 -17.55 16.35 -23.35
N PRO A 170 -18.14 16.77 -24.49
CA PRO A 170 -18.92 15.88 -25.35
C PRO A 170 -18.10 14.88 -26.17
N ASN A 171 -16.77 15.00 -26.17
CA ASN A 171 -15.84 14.08 -26.82
C ASN A 171 -15.40 12.94 -25.87
N ALA A 172 -15.66 13.06 -24.56
CA ALA A 172 -15.32 12.04 -23.57
C ALA A 172 -16.04 10.71 -23.87
N LEU A 173 -15.28 9.63 -24.06
CA LEU A 173 -15.87 8.32 -24.31
C LEU A 173 -16.63 7.83 -23.05
N PRO A 174 -17.87 7.32 -23.22
CA PRO A 174 -18.72 6.96 -22.10
C PRO A 174 -18.26 5.64 -21.47
N PRO A 175 -18.45 5.41 -20.15
CA PRO A 175 -17.79 4.32 -19.41
C PRO A 175 -17.88 2.93 -20.05
N PHE A 176 -16.73 2.33 -20.34
CA PHE A 176 -16.63 1.00 -20.95
C PHE A 176 -15.37 0.26 -20.47
N LEU A 177 -15.26 -1.00 -20.87
CA LEU A 177 -14.09 -1.85 -20.66
C LEU A 177 -13.58 -2.29 -22.04
N ALA A 178 -12.31 -2.05 -22.34
CA ALA A 178 -11.76 -2.39 -23.65
C ALA A 178 -11.56 -3.91 -23.81
N TYR A 179 -11.72 -4.38 -25.05
CA TYR A 179 -11.80 -5.79 -25.45
C TYR A 179 -12.95 -6.59 -24.83
N SER A 180 -13.94 -5.93 -24.22
CA SER A 180 -15.23 -6.55 -23.90
C SER A 180 -15.85 -7.17 -25.17
N ALA A 181 -16.39 -8.39 -25.07
CA ALA A 181 -17.00 -9.03 -26.24
C ALA A 181 -18.38 -8.43 -26.53
N SER A 182 -18.75 -8.34 -27.82
CA SER A 182 -20.09 -7.93 -28.20
C SER A 182 -21.11 -9.04 -27.90
N GLY A 183 -22.18 -8.72 -27.17
CA GLY A 183 -23.21 -9.69 -26.81
C GLY A 183 -24.43 -9.07 -26.12
N ASN A 184 -25.61 -9.65 -26.39
CA ASN A 184 -26.85 -9.38 -25.69
C ASN A 184 -27.24 -10.62 -24.88
N VAL A 185 -27.26 -10.48 -23.56
CA VAL A 185 -27.43 -11.55 -22.58
C VAL A 185 -28.56 -11.18 -21.63
N THR A 186 -29.46 -12.12 -21.35
CA THR A 186 -30.48 -11.98 -20.31
C THR A 186 -30.37 -13.16 -19.36
N ALA A 187 -29.98 -12.91 -18.11
CA ALA A 187 -29.65 -13.96 -17.14
C ALA A 187 -29.82 -13.48 -15.69
N SER A 188 -29.95 -14.42 -14.75
CA SER A 188 -29.94 -14.08 -13.33
C SER A 188 -28.53 -13.73 -12.84
N VAL A 189 -28.46 -12.97 -11.74
CA VAL A 189 -27.20 -12.48 -11.19
C VAL A 189 -26.63 -13.43 -10.14
N VAL A 190 -25.30 -13.50 -10.09
CA VAL A 190 -24.51 -14.01 -8.96
C VAL A 190 -23.52 -12.94 -8.51
N TYR A 191 -23.34 -12.73 -7.20
CA TYR A 191 -22.29 -11.85 -6.67
C TYR A 191 -21.07 -12.68 -6.27
N ALA A 192 -19.92 -12.33 -6.84
CA ALA A 192 -18.67 -13.08 -6.74
C ALA A 192 -17.52 -12.26 -6.13
N ASN A 193 -17.84 -11.37 -5.18
CA ASN A 193 -16.85 -10.62 -4.40
C ASN A 193 -15.84 -9.88 -5.29
N TYR A 194 -14.54 -10.11 -5.18
CA TYR A 194 -13.56 -9.45 -6.03
C TYR A 194 -13.44 -10.12 -7.41
N GLY A 195 -13.94 -11.34 -7.59
CA GLY A 195 -13.75 -12.12 -8.81
C GLY A 195 -12.34 -12.69 -8.89
N THR A 196 -11.77 -13.13 -7.76
CA THR A 196 -10.56 -13.97 -7.79
C THR A 196 -10.91 -15.42 -8.15
N GLN A 197 -9.89 -16.24 -8.44
CA GLN A 197 -10.13 -17.67 -8.72
C GLN A 197 -10.76 -18.37 -7.50
N GLU A 198 -10.33 -17.99 -6.29
CA GLU A 198 -10.84 -18.50 -5.01
C GLU A 198 -12.29 -18.06 -4.76
N ASP A 199 -12.69 -16.87 -5.20
CA ASP A 199 -14.08 -16.42 -5.09
C ASP A 199 -15.02 -17.31 -5.93
N PHE A 200 -14.64 -17.64 -7.17
CA PHE A 200 -15.42 -18.53 -8.03
C PHE A 200 -15.34 -20.01 -7.59
N GLU A 201 -14.17 -20.50 -7.14
CA GLU A 201 -14.03 -21.83 -6.51
C GLU A 201 -14.92 -21.97 -5.27
N CYS A 202 -15.00 -20.92 -4.43
CA CYS A 202 -15.85 -20.88 -3.25
C CYS A 202 -17.33 -20.97 -3.63
N LEU A 203 -17.80 -20.21 -4.63
CA LEU A 203 -19.18 -20.26 -5.12
C LEU A 203 -19.54 -21.65 -5.67
N ALA A 204 -18.70 -22.21 -6.54
CA ALA A 204 -18.91 -23.55 -7.09
C ALA A 204 -18.95 -24.62 -5.98
N SER A 205 -18.06 -24.55 -5.00
CA SER A 205 -17.98 -25.48 -3.86
C SER A 205 -19.18 -25.37 -2.92
N ASN A 206 -19.81 -24.19 -2.84
CA ASN A 206 -21.03 -23.96 -2.05
C ASN A 206 -22.33 -24.18 -2.86
N ASN A 207 -22.25 -24.87 -4.00
CA ASN A 207 -23.35 -25.21 -4.89
C ASN A 207 -24.08 -23.99 -5.49
N VAL A 208 -23.38 -22.89 -5.73
CA VAL A 208 -23.90 -21.74 -6.48
C VAL A 208 -23.67 -21.94 -7.97
N THR A 209 -24.73 -21.80 -8.77
CA THR A 209 -24.72 -22.03 -10.22
C THR A 209 -24.10 -20.83 -10.93
N LEU A 210 -22.84 -20.96 -11.35
CA LEU A 210 -22.16 -19.89 -12.10
C LEU A 210 -22.49 -19.87 -13.59
N LYS A 211 -22.69 -21.07 -14.18
CA LYS A 211 -22.81 -21.23 -15.63
C LYS A 211 -24.07 -20.55 -16.18
N GLY A 212 -23.88 -19.68 -17.17
CA GLY A 212 -24.96 -18.95 -17.85
C GLY A 212 -25.52 -17.76 -17.06
N LYS A 213 -24.93 -17.39 -15.91
CA LYS A 213 -25.33 -16.22 -15.11
C LYS A 213 -24.58 -14.96 -15.52
N ILE A 214 -25.01 -13.80 -15.05
CA ILE A 214 -24.19 -12.58 -15.04
C ILE A 214 -23.50 -12.47 -13.67
N ALA A 215 -22.17 -12.36 -13.65
CA ALA A 215 -21.41 -12.17 -12.42
C ALA A 215 -21.26 -10.68 -12.10
N LEU A 216 -21.59 -10.28 -10.86
CA LEU A 216 -21.25 -8.98 -10.30
C LEU A 216 -20.00 -9.14 -9.42
N VAL A 217 -18.97 -8.35 -9.69
CA VAL A 217 -17.68 -8.34 -8.96
C VAL A 217 -17.25 -6.91 -8.65
N ARG A 218 -16.40 -6.73 -7.64
CA ARG A 218 -15.78 -5.45 -7.28
C ARG A 218 -14.31 -5.34 -7.71
N TYR A 219 -13.88 -4.10 -7.99
CA TYR A 219 -12.49 -3.75 -8.21
C TYR A 219 -11.61 -3.97 -6.96
N GLY A 220 -10.29 -4.03 -7.16
CA GLY A 220 -9.31 -4.38 -6.12
C GLY A 220 -8.95 -5.88 -6.11
N ARG A 221 -7.98 -6.25 -5.27
CA ARG A 221 -7.31 -7.56 -5.19
C ARG A 221 -6.55 -7.97 -6.47
N ASN A 222 -7.25 -8.39 -7.52
CA ASN A 222 -6.66 -8.79 -8.80
C ASN A 222 -7.04 -7.83 -9.93
N PHE A 223 -6.22 -7.80 -10.98
CA PHE A 223 -6.44 -6.99 -12.17
C PHE A 223 -7.76 -7.33 -12.90
N ARG A 224 -8.39 -6.33 -13.51
CA ARG A 224 -9.78 -6.38 -14.02
C ARG A 224 -10.04 -7.46 -15.08
N GLY A 225 -9.11 -7.71 -16.00
CA GLY A 225 -9.23 -8.78 -17.00
C GLY A 225 -9.22 -10.19 -16.39
N LEU A 226 -8.46 -10.42 -15.30
CA LEU A 226 -8.43 -11.71 -14.61
C LEU A 226 -9.78 -12.07 -13.98
N LYS A 227 -10.55 -11.07 -13.54
CA LYS A 227 -11.92 -11.26 -13.03
C LYS A 227 -12.84 -11.84 -14.09
N VAL A 228 -12.67 -11.40 -15.34
CA VAL A 228 -13.43 -11.91 -16.50
C VAL A 228 -12.90 -13.29 -16.91
N MET A 229 -11.57 -13.48 -16.99
CA MET A 229 -10.95 -14.79 -17.27
C MET A 229 -11.45 -15.88 -16.29
N ALA A 230 -11.43 -15.61 -14.99
CA ALA A 230 -11.92 -16.55 -13.98
C ALA A 230 -13.42 -16.84 -14.19
N GLY A 231 -14.26 -15.82 -14.41
CA GLY A 231 -15.67 -16.01 -14.74
C GLY A 231 -15.91 -16.89 -15.98
N GLU A 232 -15.12 -16.72 -17.04
CA GLU A 232 -15.20 -17.52 -18.27
C GLU A 232 -14.89 -19.00 -18.03
N GLN A 233 -13.91 -19.33 -17.16
CA GLN A 233 -13.60 -20.71 -16.79
C GLN A 233 -14.80 -21.44 -16.15
N TYR A 234 -15.63 -20.72 -15.40
CA TYR A 234 -16.89 -21.24 -14.83
C TYR A 234 -18.11 -21.06 -15.75
N GLY A 235 -17.91 -20.49 -16.95
CA GLY A 235 -18.93 -20.35 -17.99
C GLY A 235 -20.02 -19.34 -17.68
N VAL A 236 -19.71 -18.23 -16.98
CA VAL A 236 -20.64 -17.10 -16.87
C VAL A 236 -20.96 -16.54 -18.26
N ALA A 237 -22.13 -15.93 -18.42
CA ALA A 237 -22.56 -15.33 -19.68
C ALA A 237 -22.16 -13.84 -19.81
N GLY A 238 -21.71 -13.19 -18.74
CA GLY A 238 -21.20 -11.82 -18.76
C GLY A 238 -20.79 -11.32 -17.38
N VAL A 239 -20.06 -10.20 -17.31
CA VAL A 239 -19.45 -9.69 -16.07
C VAL A 239 -19.71 -8.19 -15.86
N LEU A 240 -20.06 -7.81 -14.64
CA LEU A 240 -20.27 -6.43 -14.21
C LEU A 240 -19.26 -6.09 -13.11
N ILE A 241 -18.48 -5.01 -13.29
CA ILE A 241 -17.40 -4.63 -12.37
C ILE A 241 -17.69 -3.26 -11.75
N TYR A 242 -17.68 -3.13 -10.41
CA TYR A 242 -17.93 -1.86 -9.71
C TYR A 242 -16.84 -1.51 -8.68
N SER A 243 -16.64 -0.22 -8.39
CA SER A 243 -15.81 0.22 -7.27
C SER A 243 -16.63 0.19 -5.98
N ASP A 244 -16.32 -0.68 -5.03
CA ASP A 244 -17.06 -0.75 -3.76
C ASP A 244 -16.61 0.38 -2.81
N PRO A 245 -17.54 1.15 -2.21
CA PRO A 245 -17.19 2.23 -1.28
C PRO A 245 -16.34 1.82 -0.08
N GLN A 246 -16.30 0.52 0.27
CA GLN A 246 -15.40 -0.03 1.29
C GLN A 246 -13.92 0.03 0.90
N GLN A 247 -13.61 0.07 -0.40
CA GLN A 247 -12.26 0.19 -0.93
C GLN A 247 -11.99 1.59 -1.50
N ASP A 248 -12.96 2.15 -2.22
CA ASP A 248 -12.85 3.46 -2.88
C ASP A 248 -14.21 4.17 -2.87
N GLY A 249 -14.39 5.07 -1.90
CA GLY A 249 -15.62 5.85 -1.73
C GLY A 249 -15.85 6.31 -0.30
N PHE A 250 -17.12 6.60 0.02
CA PHE A 250 -17.52 7.35 1.23
C PHE A 250 -17.17 6.69 2.58
N THR A 251 -16.79 5.41 2.66
CA THR A 251 -16.36 4.80 3.93
C THR A 251 -14.87 5.02 4.21
N GLN A 252 -14.09 5.46 3.22
CA GLN A 252 -12.68 5.81 3.37
C GLN A 252 -12.45 7.30 3.67
N GLY A 253 -13.42 8.15 3.32
CA GLY A 253 -13.41 9.57 3.63
C GLY A 253 -14.30 10.39 2.68
N PRO A 254 -14.15 11.73 2.66
CA PRO A 254 -14.85 12.60 1.72
C PRO A 254 -14.53 12.26 0.26
N VAL A 255 -15.55 12.30 -0.58
CA VAL A 255 -15.49 11.96 -2.01
C VAL A 255 -15.38 13.22 -2.87
N TYR A 256 -14.92 13.09 -4.11
CA TYR A 256 -14.77 14.22 -5.05
C TYR A 256 -16.12 14.90 -5.34
N PRO A 257 -16.24 16.26 -5.33
CA PRO A 257 -15.17 17.26 -5.22
C PRO A 257 -14.67 17.60 -3.79
N GLU A 258 -15.35 17.17 -2.73
CA GLU A 258 -14.97 17.50 -1.35
C GLU A 258 -13.77 16.70 -0.80
N GLY A 259 -13.29 15.66 -1.50
CA GLY A 259 -12.12 14.89 -1.12
C GLY A 259 -11.64 13.88 -2.16
N ILE A 260 -10.65 13.06 -1.79
CA ILE A 260 -9.85 12.27 -2.74
C ILE A 260 -10.52 10.99 -3.26
N TYR A 261 -11.60 10.53 -2.62
CA TYR A 261 -12.22 9.22 -2.89
C TYR A 261 -13.33 9.28 -3.96
N ARG A 262 -13.68 8.13 -4.55
CA ARG A 262 -14.65 8.06 -5.64
C ARG A 262 -16.06 8.50 -5.23
N PRO A 263 -16.73 9.40 -5.99
CA PRO A 263 -18.12 9.76 -5.75
C PRO A 263 -19.10 8.82 -6.46
N LYS A 264 -20.37 8.91 -6.02
CA LYS A 264 -21.43 7.92 -6.30
C LYS A 264 -21.65 7.55 -7.78
N GLY A 265 -21.48 8.52 -8.69
CA GLY A 265 -21.71 8.37 -10.13
C GLY A 265 -20.44 8.30 -10.99
N SER A 266 -19.26 8.10 -10.39
CA SER A 266 -17.99 7.89 -11.09
C SER A 266 -17.79 6.41 -11.43
N PHE A 267 -17.31 6.14 -12.64
CA PHE A 267 -16.99 4.79 -13.13
C PHE A 267 -15.46 4.62 -13.20
N GLN A 268 -14.99 3.38 -13.24
CA GLN A 268 -13.60 3.07 -13.60
C GLN A 268 -13.61 2.29 -14.91
N ARG A 269 -12.98 2.84 -15.95
CA ARG A 269 -12.71 2.19 -17.26
C ARG A 269 -11.48 1.28 -17.17
N GLY A 270 -11.03 0.71 -18.29
CA GLY A 270 -9.80 -0.09 -18.35
C GLY A 270 -9.84 -1.20 -19.40
N SER A 271 -8.67 -1.65 -19.85
CA SER A 271 -8.56 -2.86 -20.67
C SER A 271 -8.89 -4.13 -19.88
N LEU A 272 -9.50 -5.10 -20.57
CA LEU A 272 -9.68 -6.48 -20.10
C LEU A 272 -8.64 -7.44 -20.67
N GLN A 273 -7.63 -6.95 -21.41
CA GLN A 273 -6.53 -7.78 -21.88
C GLN A 273 -5.90 -8.53 -20.71
N TYR A 274 -5.73 -9.84 -20.88
CA TYR A 274 -5.17 -10.75 -19.90
C TYR A 274 -3.65 -10.54 -19.81
N LEU A 275 -3.23 -9.39 -19.28
CA LEU A 275 -1.84 -8.95 -19.20
C LEU A 275 -0.92 -10.02 -18.60
N SER A 276 -1.38 -10.77 -17.59
CA SER A 276 -0.63 -11.91 -17.02
C SER A 276 -0.16 -12.96 -18.05
N LEU A 277 -0.79 -13.06 -19.22
CA LEU A 277 -0.37 -13.92 -20.34
C LEU A 277 0.62 -13.23 -21.28
N ALA A 278 0.30 -12.01 -21.73
CA ALA A 278 1.13 -11.15 -22.58
C ALA A 278 0.59 -9.71 -22.63
N SER A 279 1.51 -8.75 -22.81
CA SER A 279 1.24 -7.34 -23.15
C SER A 279 1.41 -7.10 -24.67
N GLY A 280 1.16 -5.88 -25.14
CA GLY A 280 1.19 -5.55 -26.58
C GLY A 280 -0.10 -5.94 -27.31
N ASP A 281 -0.16 -5.76 -28.63
CA ASP A 281 -1.38 -6.05 -29.41
C ASP A 281 -1.81 -7.52 -29.24
N PRO A 282 -3.06 -7.78 -28.77
CA PRO A 282 -3.64 -9.11 -28.73
C PRO A 282 -3.56 -9.90 -30.06
N LEU A 283 -3.40 -9.21 -31.20
CA LEU A 283 -3.23 -9.84 -32.51
C LEU A 283 -1.78 -10.17 -32.90
N THR A 284 -0.75 -9.63 -32.23
CA THR A 284 0.67 -9.88 -32.56
C THR A 284 1.58 -10.26 -31.37
N PRO A 285 1.15 -11.11 -30.42
CA PRO A 285 1.93 -11.36 -29.20
C PRO A 285 3.30 -12.00 -29.49
N GLY A 286 4.38 -11.22 -29.37
CA GLY A 286 5.76 -11.63 -29.64
C GLY A 286 6.35 -11.14 -30.98
N TRP A 287 5.67 -10.25 -31.72
CA TRP A 287 6.25 -9.50 -32.85
C TRP A 287 5.51 -8.17 -33.10
N ALA A 288 6.24 -7.11 -33.47
CA ALA A 288 5.64 -5.79 -33.63
C ALA A 288 4.58 -5.67 -34.75
N SER A 289 3.52 -4.92 -34.46
CA SER A 289 2.38 -4.53 -35.30
C SER A 289 2.72 -3.46 -36.35
N VAL A 290 3.73 -3.77 -37.18
CA VAL A 290 4.18 -2.91 -38.29
C VAL A 290 3.43 -3.24 -39.61
N PRO A 291 3.33 -2.31 -40.58
CA PRO A 291 2.63 -2.54 -41.84
C PRO A 291 3.10 -3.80 -42.60
N GLY A 292 2.23 -4.81 -42.64
CA GLY A 292 2.49 -6.11 -43.28
C GLY A 292 2.90 -7.24 -42.33
N ALA A 293 2.92 -6.99 -41.01
CA ALA A 293 2.99 -8.03 -39.99
C ALA A 293 1.80 -9.03 -40.11
N PRO A 294 1.99 -10.30 -39.70
CA PRO A 294 0.89 -11.25 -39.62
C PRO A 294 0.06 -10.99 -38.36
N TYR A 295 -1.24 -10.76 -38.50
CA TYR A 295 -2.16 -10.76 -37.37
C TYR A 295 -2.73 -12.16 -37.11
N LEU A 296 -2.95 -12.49 -35.84
CA LEU A 296 -3.90 -13.53 -35.44
C LEU A 296 -5.32 -13.16 -35.91
N LYS A 297 -6.25 -14.12 -35.93
CA LYS A 297 -7.69 -13.83 -36.06
C LYS A 297 -8.27 -13.58 -34.69
N TYR A 298 -9.23 -12.66 -34.57
CA TYR A 298 -9.88 -12.32 -33.30
C TYR A 298 -10.40 -13.57 -32.54
N GLU A 299 -10.99 -14.54 -33.25
CA GLU A 299 -11.49 -15.78 -32.63
C GLU A 299 -10.39 -16.77 -32.16
N ASP A 300 -9.14 -16.57 -32.57
CA ASP A 300 -7.98 -17.37 -32.15
C ASP A 300 -7.18 -16.68 -31.01
N VAL A 301 -7.54 -15.43 -30.63
CA VAL A 301 -6.86 -14.66 -29.57
C VAL A 301 -7.19 -15.20 -28.18
N LYS A 302 -6.16 -15.41 -27.37
CA LYS A 302 -6.25 -15.93 -25.99
C LYS A 302 -5.97 -14.88 -24.90
N THR A 303 -5.58 -13.67 -25.29
CA THR A 303 -5.20 -12.57 -24.40
C THR A 303 -6.34 -11.59 -24.15
N ILE A 304 -7.57 -11.86 -24.60
CA ILE A 304 -8.76 -11.01 -24.39
C ILE A 304 -9.98 -11.89 -24.09
N PRO A 305 -11.02 -11.37 -23.41
CA PRO A 305 -12.24 -12.11 -23.14
C PRO A 305 -13.15 -12.27 -24.36
N HIS A 306 -14.00 -13.29 -24.28
CA HIS A 306 -15.03 -13.63 -25.27
C HIS A 306 -16.46 -13.54 -24.70
N VAL A 307 -16.64 -13.09 -23.44
CA VAL A 307 -17.94 -12.71 -22.85
C VAL A 307 -18.13 -11.19 -22.73
N PRO A 308 -19.39 -10.67 -22.81
CA PRO A 308 -19.67 -9.25 -22.61
C PRO A 308 -19.43 -8.82 -21.15
N ALA A 309 -18.70 -7.72 -20.99
CA ALA A 309 -18.42 -7.10 -19.70
C ALA A 309 -18.63 -5.58 -19.71
N LEU A 310 -19.00 -5.00 -18.56
CA LEU A 310 -19.33 -3.58 -18.43
C LEU A 310 -18.94 -3.03 -17.04
N PRO A 311 -18.37 -1.81 -16.93
CA PRO A 311 -18.09 -1.18 -15.65
C PRO A 311 -19.32 -0.44 -15.11
N LEU A 312 -19.42 -0.33 -13.78
CA LEU A 312 -20.49 0.36 -13.07
C LEU A 312 -19.91 1.33 -12.03
N SER A 313 -20.59 2.47 -11.81
CA SER A 313 -20.43 3.21 -10.56
C SER A 313 -21.16 2.48 -9.42
N TYR A 314 -20.84 2.81 -8.16
CA TYR A 314 -21.55 2.22 -7.03
C TYR A 314 -23.02 2.66 -6.92
N GLU A 315 -23.47 3.66 -7.68
CA GLU A 315 -24.91 3.94 -7.84
C GLU A 315 -25.64 2.84 -8.60
N GLN A 316 -25.10 2.30 -9.68
CA GLN A 316 -25.76 1.19 -10.39
C GLN A 316 -25.57 -0.13 -9.63
N ALA A 317 -24.44 -0.31 -8.94
CA ALA A 317 -24.24 -1.46 -8.06
C ALA A 317 -25.26 -1.47 -6.89
N ASP A 318 -25.57 -0.32 -6.28
CA ASP A 318 -26.57 -0.24 -5.20
C ASP A 318 -27.95 -0.76 -5.64
N LEU A 319 -28.40 -0.40 -6.84
CA LEU A 319 -29.69 -0.85 -7.40
C LEU A 319 -29.73 -2.37 -7.64
N ILE A 320 -28.60 -2.96 -8.03
CA ILE A 320 -28.44 -4.40 -8.27
C ILE A 320 -28.34 -5.14 -6.93
N LEU A 321 -27.42 -4.77 -6.04
CA LEU A 321 -27.19 -5.43 -4.75
C LEU A 321 -28.41 -5.37 -3.83
N ARG A 322 -29.12 -4.23 -3.79
CA ARG A 322 -30.40 -4.08 -3.08
C ARG A 322 -31.49 -5.05 -3.56
N SER A 323 -31.43 -5.43 -4.84
CA SER A 323 -32.40 -6.33 -5.47
C SER A 323 -31.96 -7.80 -5.47
N LEU A 324 -30.75 -8.10 -4.99
CA LEU A 324 -30.14 -9.43 -5.10
C LEU A 324 -30.64 -10.37 -3.99
N GLY A 325 -31.21 -11.51 -4.40
CA GLY A 325 -31.76 -12.53 -3.51
C GLY A 325 -30.76 -13.59 -3.08
N GLY A 326 -31.28 -14.72 -2.60
CA GLY A 326 -30.50 -15.91 -2.26
C GLY A 326 -29.75 -15.88 -0.92
N GLN A 327 -28.72 -16.73 -0.83
CA GLN A 327 -27.92 -16.93 0.37
C GLN A 327 -27.22 -15.63 0.81
N LYS A 328 -27.02 -15.41 2.12
CA LYS A 328 -26.22 -14.27 2.59
C LYS A 328 -24.76 -14.47 2.20
N ALA A 329 -24.14 -13.44 1.63
CA ALA A 329 -22.71 -13.48 1.32
C ALA A 329 -21.88 -13.58 2.63
N PRO A 330 -20.68 -14.19 2.59
CA PRO A 330 -19.76 -14.23 3.73
C PRO A 330 -19.54 -12.85 4.37
N ALA A 331 -19.15 -12.83 5.65
CA ALA A 331 -18.86 -11.58 6.36
C ALA A 331 -17.72 -10.78 5.69
N THR A 332 -16.69 -11.47 5.19
CA THR A 332 -15.59 -10.92 4.39
C THR A 332 -15.98 -10.45 2.99
N TRP A 333 -17.17 -10.81 2.51
CA TRP A 333 -17.70 -10.46 1.18
C TRP A 333 -18.66 -9.26 1.22
N GLN A 334 -18.97 -8.74 2.41
CA GLN A 334 -19.72 -7.49 2.57
C GLN A 334 -18.88 -6.28 2.10
N GLY A 335 -19.55 -5.17 1.81
CA GLY A 335 -18.93 -3.93 1.36
C GLY A 335 -19.47 -2.69 2.06
N GLY A 336 -19.31 -1.53 1.43
CA GLY A 336 -19.62 -0.23 2.02
C GLY A 336 -21.07 0.22 1.85
N LEU A 337 -21.84 -0.47 1.00
CA LEU A 337 -23.28 -0.26 0.85
C LEU A 337 -24.03 -1.12 1.88
N THR A 338 -25.02 -0.55 2.57
CA THR A 338 -25.67 -1.20 3.72
C THR A 338 -27.14 -1.53 3.46
N TYR A 339 -27.52 -2.79 3.68
CA TYR A 339 -28.88 -3.30 3.49
C TYR A 339 -29.39 -4.09 4.71
N PRO A 340 -30.72 -4.14 4.95
CA PRO A 340 -31.33 -5.05 5.92
C PRO A 340 -31.04 -6.52 5.59
N GLY A 341 -30.00 -7.08 6.23
CA GLY A 341 -29.51 -8.44 6.00
C GLY A 341 -28.17 -8.55 5.25
N GLY A 342 -27.59 -7.44 4.78
CA GLY A 342 -26.31 -7.39 4.07
C GLY A 342 -26.36 -7.90 2.62
N TYR A 343 -25.19 -7.91 1.96
CA TYR A 343 -25.00 -8.44 0.61
C TYR A 343 -25.40 -9.92 0.54
N ARG A 344 -25.97 -10.33 -0.61
CA ARG A 344 -26.38 -11.69 -0.93
C ARG A 344 -25.58 -12.26 -2.09
N LEU A 345 -25.64 -13.57 -2.30
CA LEU A 345 -24.94 -14.26 -3.39
C LEU A 345 -25.75 -14.32 -4.69
N GLY A 346 -27.08 -14.19 -4.65
CA GLY A 346 -27.94 -14.43 -5.81
C GLY A 346 -28.23 -15.90 -6.06
N ASP A 347 -28.29 -16.28 -7.33
CA ASP A 347 -28.65 -17.61 -7.86
C ASP A 347 -30.03 -18.19 -7.46
N ASP A 348 -30.93 -17.37 -6.90
CA ASP A 348 -32.33 -17.74 -6.65
C ASP A 348 -33.30 -17.31 -7.77
N GLU A 349 -32.74 -16.85 -8.90
CA GLU A 349 -33.43 -16.24 -10.05
C GLU A 349 -34.27 -14.98 -9.71
N ALA A 350 -34.21 -14.46 -8.48
CA ALA A 350 -35.02 -13.32 -8.06
C ALA A 350 -34.66 -12.02 -8.79
N LEU A 351 -33.38 -11.84 -9.16
CA LEU A 351 -32.87 -10.73 -9.96
C LEU A 351 -32.37 -11.22 -11.31
N VAL A 352 -32.96 -10.71 -12.39
CA VAL A 352 -32.56 -10.96 -13.78
C VAL A 352 -32.21 -9.63 -14.44
N LEU A 353 -31.03 -9.57 -15.04
CA LEU A 353 -30.55 -8.42 -15.82
C LEU A 353 -30.55 -8.75 -17.31
N ASN A 354 -30.73 -7.73 -18.14
CA ASN A 354 -30.33 -7.75 -19.54
C ASN A 354 -29.12 -6.82 -19.73
N LEU A 355 -28.00 -7.40 -20.15
CA LEU A 355 -26.75 -6.74 -20.53
C LEU A 355 -26.64 -6.80 -22.05
N ASP A 356 -26.58 -5.66 -22.72
CA ASP A 356 -26.41 -5.55 -24.17
C ASP A 356 -25.24 -4.62 -24.48
N VAL A 357 -24.17 -5.17 -25.06
CA VAL A 357 -22.91 -4.49 -25.35
C VAL A 357 -22.52 -4.76 -26.79
N VAL A 358 -22.15 -3.71 -27.52
CA VAL A 358 -21.56 -3.81 -28.87
C VAL A 358 -20.29 -2.96 -28.89
N MET A 359 -19.18 -3.58 -29.26
CA MET A 359 -17.85 -2.99 -29.34
C MET A 359 -17.36 -3.00 -30.79
N ASP A 360 -16.70 -1.92 -31.21
CA ASP A 360 -15.98 -1.78 -32.47
C ASP A 360 -14.51 -2.16 -32.24
N ASN A 361 -14.23 -3.47 -32.33
CA ASN A 361 -12.89 -4.04 -32.16
C ASN A 361 -12.23 -4.16 -33.54
N LYS A 362 -11.24 -3.30 -33.84
CA LYS A 362 -10.63 -3.14 -35.16
C LYS A 362 -9.16 -2.74 -35.08
N VAL A 363 -8.38 -3.10 -36.09
CA VAL A 363 -7.00 -2.58 -36.23
C VAL A 363 -7.04 -1.10 -36.60
N GLY A 364 -6.28 -0.26 -35.89
CA GLY A 364 -6.12 1.16 -36.15
C GLY A 364 -4.73 1.67 -35.73
N PRO A 365 -4.35 2.90 -36.11
CA PRO A 365 -3.05 3.46 -35.80
C PRO A 365 -2.93 3.91 -34.34
N ILE A 366 -1.73 3.77 -33.78
CA ILE A 366 -1.25 4.41 -32.54
C ILE A 366 0.12 5.06 -32.81
N TRP A 367 0.48 6.06 -32.02
CA TRP A 367 1.61 6.96 -32.28
C TRP A 367 2.49 7.17 -31.04
N ASP A 368 3.60 6.43 -30.96
CA ASP A 368 4.66 6.73 -29.99
C ASP A 368 5.46 7.96 -30.44
N VAL A 369 6.03 8.71 -29.48
CA VAL A 369 6.95 9.82 -29.76
C VAL A 369 8.30 9.57 -29.10
N ILE A 370 9.33 9.44 -29.93
CA ILE A 370 10.70 9.13 -29.52
C ILE A 370 11.56 10.40 -29.61
N GLY A 371 11.96 10.93 -28.46
CA GLY A 371 12.96 11.99 -28.33
C GLY A 371 14.35 11.40 -28.10
N THR A 372 15.39 11.88 -28.80
CA THR A 372 16.77 11.35 -28.64
C THR A 372 17.81 12.47 -28.48
N ILE A 373 18.73 12.26 -27.54
CA ILE A 373 19.97 13.02 -27.34
C ILE A 373 21.13 12.04 -27.58
N GLU A 374 21.99 12.32 -28.57
CA GLU A 374 23.12 11.45 -28.94
C GLU A 374 24.28 11.53 -27.93
N GLY A 375 24.75 10.37 -27.46
CA GLY A 375 25.87 10.26 -26.51
C GLY A 375 27.22 10.66 -27.09
N ALA A 376 28.06 11.34 -26.30
CA ALA A 376 29.33 11.87 -26.78
C ALA A 376 30.50 10.87 -26.78
N VAL A 377 30.35 9.68 -26.15
CA VAL A 377 31.42 8.68 -25.99
C VAL A 377 30.92 7.24 -26.19
N GLU A 378 29.75 6.93 -25.67
CA GLU A 378 29.06 5.64 -25.80
C GLU A 378 27.67 5.87 -26.46
N PRO A 379 27.60 6.39 -27.71
CA PRO A 379 26.32 6.64 -28.39
C PRO A 379 25.53 5.35 -28.65
N ASP A 380 26.22 4.21 -28.69
CA ASP A 380 25.71 2.84 -28.79
C ASP A 380 25.29 2.24 -27.44
N GLN A 381 25.13 3.08 -26.41
CA GLN A 381 24.50 2.75 -25.14
C GLN A 381 23.36 3.76 -24.88
N GLN A 382 22.18 3.26 -24.55
CA GLN A 382 20.95 4.04 -24.46
C GLN A 382 20.40 4.01 -23.04
N VAL A 383 20.21 5.18 -22.44
CA VAL A 383 19.40 5.36 -21.23
C VAL A 383 18.00 5.73 -21.68
N LEU A 384 17.04 4.83 -21.46
CA LEU A 384 15.66 5.08 -21.82
C LEU A 384 14.90 5.61 -20.60
N ILE A 385 14.07 6.63 -20.82
CA ILE A 385 13.02 7.04 -19.89
C ILE A 385 11.70 7.09 -20.64
N GLY A 386 10.59 6.79 -19.97
CA GLY A 386 9.30 6.81 -20.64
C GLY A 386 8.09 6.94 -19.74
N ASN A 387 6.97 7.20 -20.40
CA ASN A 387 5.67 7.57 -19.86
C ASN A 387 4.65 7.44 -21.00
N HIS A 388 3.52 6.76 -20.79
CA HIS A 388 2.42 6.81 -21.76
C HIS A 388 1.71 8.17 -21.79
N ARG A 389 0.97 8.40 -22.87
CA ARG A 389 0.34 9.67 -23.18
C ARG A 389 -1.17 9.56 -23.30
N ASP A 390 -1.68 8.41 -23.73
CA ASP A 390 -3.11 8.17 -23.91
C ASP A 390 -3.84 8.03 -22.58
N ALA A 391 -5.08 8.52 -22.52
CA ALA A 391 -5.93 8.44 -21.33
C ALA A 391 -7.38 8.03 -21.65
N TRP A 392 -8.02 7.28 -20.75
CA TRP A 392 -9.46 6.98 -20.89
C TRP A 392 -10.37 8.19 -21.10
N VAL A 393 -10.02 9.34 -20.50
CA VAL A 393 -10.74 10.61 -20.65
C VAL A 393 -9.72 11.76 -20.72
N CYS A 394 -9.66 12.69 -19.75
CA CYS A 394 -8.66 13.79 -19.75
C CYS A 394 -7.36 13.41 -19.03
N GLY A 395 -7.42 12.53 -18.03
CA GLY A 395 -6.24 11.87 -17.49
C GLY A 395 -5.19 12.82 -16.91
N ALA A 396 -5.59 13.74 -16.03
CA ALA A 396 -4.70 14.76 -15.48
C ALA A 396 -3.69 14.19 -14.47
N VAL A 397 -4.08 13.16 -13.74
CA VAL A 397 -3.19 12.29 -13.00
C VAL A 397 -2.63 11.25 -13.99
N ASP A 398 -3.50 10.43 -14.56
CA ASP A 398 -3.13 9.26 -15.36
C ASP A 398 -3.33 9.50 -16.87
N PRO A 399 -2.29 9.67 -17.70
CA PRO A 399 -0.85 9.75 -17.40
C PRO A 399 -0.27 11.17 -17.49
N SER A 400 -1.11 12.19 -17.70
CA SER A 400 -0.63 13.52 -18.11
C SER A 400 0.29 14.18 -17.09
N SER A 401 0.24 13.74 -15.83
CA SER A 401 1.17 14.17 -14.77
C SER A 401 2.62 13.77 -15.08
N GLY A 402 2.89 12.49 -15.37
CA GLY A 402 4.18 12.01 -15.86
C GLY A 402 4.57 12.63 -17.21
N SER A 403 3.60 12.84 -18.10
CA SER A 403 3.85 13.45 -19.42
C SER A 403 4.27 14.93 -19.33
N ALA A 404 3.72 15.67 -18.36
CA ALA A 404 4.16 17.02 -18.04
C ALA A 404 5.58 17.04 -17.44
N VAL A 405 5.89 16.10 -16.56
CA VAL A 405 7.23 15.93 -15.97
C VAL A 405 8.27 15.58 -17.04
N MET A 406 7.95 14.69 -17.98
CA MET A 406 8.84 14.31 -19.08
C MET A 406 9.20 15.50 -19.99
N LEU A 407 8.23 16.37 -20.29
CA LEU A 407 8.49 17.59 -21.06
C LEU A 407 9.38 18.59 -20.30
N GLU A 408 9.25 18.69 -18.98
CA GLU A 408 10.11 19.54 -18.16
C GLU A 408 11.55 19.01 -18.07
N ILE A 409 11.73 17.68 -17.98
CA ILE A 409 13.05 17.04 -18.10
C ILE A 409 13.65 17.32 -19.48
N ALA A 410 12.87 17.17 -20.56
CA ALA A 410 13.32 17.48 -21.92
C ALA A 410 13.75 18.95 -22.07
N ARG A 411 13.01 19.90 -21.47
CA ARG A 411 13.38 21.33 -21.43
C ARG A 411 14.70 21.55 -20.70
N GLY A 412 14.85 21.02 -19.48
CA GLY A 412 16.06 21.19 -18.67
C GLY A 412 17.31 20.59 -19.33
N LEU A 413 17.18 19.39 -19.92
CA LEU A 413 18.26 18.78 -20.71
C LEU A 413 18.58 19.61 -21.96
N GLY A 414 17.57 20.16 -22.65
CA GLY A 414 17.73 21.07 -23.79
C GLY A 414 18.50 22.35 -23.44
N GLU A 415 18.24 22.94 -22.27
CA GLU A 415 18.97 24.10 -21.76
C GLU A 415 20.42 23.78 -21.38
N LEU A 416 20.69 22.57 -20.87
CA LEU A 416 22.06 22.09 -20.63
C LEU A 416 22.82 21.83 -21.96
N LEU A 417 22.17 21.25 -22.97
CA LEU A 417 22.74 21.05 -24.31
C LEU A 417 23.14 22.38 -24.95
N GLN A 418 22.29 23.42 -24.82
CA GLN A 418 22.59 24.78 -25.29
C GLN A 418 23.77 25.43 -24.55
N GLN A 419 24.00 25.07 -23.28
CA GLN A 419 25.17 25.47 -22.49
C GLN A 419 26.43 24.64 -22.81
N GLY A 420 26.33 23.61 -23.66
CA GLY A 420 27.45 22.78 -24.10
C GLY A 420 27.72 21.55 -23.24
N TRP A 421 26.84 21.21 -22.28
CA TRP A 421 26.83 19.88 -21.69
C TRP A 421 26.50 18.83 -22.77
N LYS A 422 27.01 17.61 -22.59
CA LYS A 422 26.65 16.43 -23.37
C LYS A 422 26.69 15.19 -22.48
N PRO A 423 25.74 14.26 -22.60
CA PRO A 423 25.83 12.98 -21.90
C PRO A 423 26.95 12.11 -22.50
N ARG A 424 27.47 11.16 -21.71
CA ARG A 424 28.40 10.12 -22.17
C ARG A 424 27.67 9.15 -23.11
N ARG A 425 26.46 8.73 -22.70
CA ARG A 425 25.58 7.77 -23.37
C ARG A 425 24.43 8.48 -24.08
N SER A 426 23.76 7.81 -25.01
CA SER A 426 22.55 8.36 -25.62
C SER A 426 21.38 8.35 -24.62
N ILE A 427 20.53 9.37 -24.66
CA ILE A 427 19.30 9.44 -23.86
C ILE A 427 18.12 9.34 -24.82
N VAL A 428 17.16 8.47 -24.51
CA VAL A 428 15.94 8.26 -25.29
C VAL A 428 14.73 8.51 -24.38
N LEU A 429 13.81 9.35 -24.84
CA LEU A 429 12.55 9.68 -24.18
C LEU A 429 11.43 9.04 -25.01
N GLY A 430 10.68 8.10 -24.42
CA GLY A 430 9.52 7.47 -25.04
C GLY A 430 8.21 8.02 -24.46
N SER A 431 7.43 8.71 -25.29
CA SER A 431 6.04 9.03 -24.99
C SER A 431 5.16 7.99 -25.68
N TRP A 432 4.68 7.02 -24.91
CA TRP A 432 4.01 5.83 -25.43
C TRP A 432 2.52 6.06 -25.69
N ASP A 433 1.91 5.23 -26.53
CA ASP A 433 0.48 5.24 -26.85
C ASP A 433 -0.14 3.84 -26.67
N GLY A 434 -1.41 3.80 -26.25
CA GLY A 434 -2.17 2.59 -25.98
C GLY A 434 -1.72 1.83 -24.73
N GLU A 435 -1.14 2.49 -23.71
CA GLU A 435 -0.89 1.80 -22.43
C GLU A 435 -2.19 1.27 -21.85
N GLU A 436 -3.19 2.16 -21.78
CA GLU A 436 -4.51 1.93 -21.19
C GLU A 436 -5.20 0.70 -21.80
N TYR A 437 -4.89 0.44 -23.07
CA TYR A 437 -5.38 -0.67 -23.86
C TYR A 437 -4.62 -1.98 -23.62
N GLY A 438 -3.32 -1.95 -23.27
CA GLY A 438 -2.57 -3.17 -22.97
C GLY A 438 -1.04 -3.05 -23.02
N LEU A 439 -0.48 -1.89 -22.68
CA LEU A 439 0.94 -1.54 -22.87
C LEU A 439 1.34 -1.59 -24.35
N LEU A 440 0.47 -1.09 -25.25
CA LEU A 440 0.59 -1.33 -26.69
C LEU A 440 1.91 -0.77 -27.26
N GLY A 441 2.03 0.55 -27.42
CA GLY A 441 3.16 1.19 -28.10
C GLY A 441 4.53 0.84 -27.49
N SER A 442 4.64 0.90 -26.17
CA SER A 442 5.87 0.47 -25.45
C SER A 442 6.25 -0.99 -25.71
N THR A 443 5.28 -1.90 -25.83
CA THR A 443 5.53 -3.28 -26.22
C THR A 443 5.87 -3.40 -27.70
N GLU A 444 5.14 -2.76 -28.61
CA GLU A 444 5.43 -2.81 -30.05
C GLU A 444 6.83 -2.25 -30.36
N PHE A 445 7.25 -1.18 -29.66
CA PHE A 445 8.61 -0.62 -29.70
C PHE A 445 9.65 -1.60 -29.15
N ALA A 446 9.36 -2.21 -28.00
CA ALA A 446 10.24 -3.21 -27.40
C ALA A 446 10.42 -4.43 -28.30
N GLU A 447 9.36 -4.90 -28.96
CA GLU A 447 9.41 -6.06 -29.86
C GLU A 447 10.03 -5.75 -31.21
N GLU A 448 9.76 -4.57 -31.81
CA GLU A 448 10.43 -4.14 -33.05
C GLU A 448 11.94 -3.99 -32.85
N ARG A 449 12.34 -3.43 -31.70
CA ARG A 449 13.73 -3.12 -31.38
C ARG A 449 14.37 -4.12 -30.42
N ALA A 450 13.78 -5.29 -30.20
CA ALA A 450 14.26 -6.30 -29.24
C ALA A 450 15.75 -6.61 -29.41
N GLU A 451 16.19 -6.79 -30.66
CA GLU A 451 17.58 -7.05 -31.02
C GLU A 451 18.53 -5.88 -30.78
N GLN A 452 18.04 -4.65 -30.78
CA GLN A 452 18.81 -3.45 -30.43
C GLN A 452 18.84 -3.28 -28.89
N LEU A 453 17.69 -3.32 -28.23
CA LEU A 453 17.52 -3.08 -26.80
C LEU A 453 18.19 -4.16 -25.92
N LYS A 454 18.22 -5.43 -26.36
CA LYS A 454 19.04 -6.48 -25.73
C LYS A 454 20.55 -6.14 -25.68
N LYS A 455 21.04 -5.29 -26.59
CA LYS A 455 22.48 -4.98 -26.78
C LYS A 455 22.87 -3.55 -26.35
N GLU A 456 21.96 -2.60 -26.47
CA GLU A 456 22.23 -1.16 -26.31
C GLU A 456 21.54 -0.54 -25.08
N ALA A 457 20.44 -1.10 -24.57
CA ALA A 457 19.69 -0.49 -23.47
C ALA A 457 20.38 -0.69 -22.11
N VAL A 458 20.77 0.42 -21.47
CA VAL A 458 21.41 0.48 -20.14
C VAL A 458 20.37 0.29 -19.04
N ALA A 459 19.29 1.06 -19.10
CA ALA A 459 18.13 0.97 -18.22
C ALA A 459 16.88 1.59 -18.87
N TYR A 460 15.70 1.27 -18.33
CA TYR A 460 14.43 1.95 -18.61
C TYR A 460 13.83 2.52 -17.31
N ILE A 461 13.66 3.85 -17.22
CA ILE A 461 13.07 4.51 -16.05
C ILE A 461 11.69 5.07 -16.38
N ASN A 462 10.66 4.47 -15.79
CA ASN A 462 9.26 4.81 -15.98
C ASN A 462 8.80 5.85 -14.95
N VAL A 463 8.06 6.87 -15.40
CA VAL A 463 7.22 7.70 -14.53
C VAL A 463 5.86 7.85 -15.19
N ASP A 464 4.85 7.46 -14.44
CA ASP A 464 3.50 7.21 -14.91
C ASP A 464 2.58 8.22 -14.22
N ASN A 465 2.20 7.91 -12.98
CA ASN A 465 1.34 8.72 -12.13
C ASN A 465 2.12 9.53 -11.06
N VAL A 466 1.88 10.84 -11.01
CA VAL A 466 2.50 11.79 -10.06
C VAL A 466 1.40 12.58 -9.31
N VAL A 467 0.98 12.07 -8.14
CA VAL A 467 -0.10 12.69 -7.35
C VAL A 467 0.12 12.54 -5.83
N GLY A 468 -0.04 13.62 -5.06
CA GLY A 468 0.07 13.56 -3.59
C GLY A 468 1.48 13.49 -3.01
N PRO A 469 1.64 13.43 -1.67
CA PRO A 469 2.92 13.59 -1.02
C PRO A 469 3.75 12.31 -0.86
N LEU A 470 3.15 11.12 -1.00
CA LEU A 470 3.78 9.85 -0.63
C LEU A 470 4.59 9.25 -1.78
N VAL A 471 5.88 9.01 -1.57
CA VAL A 471 6.78 8.42 -2.58
C VAL A 471 6.36 6.99 -2.90
N LEU A 472 6.25 6.68 -4.20
CA LEU A 472 6.12 5.32 -4.73
C LEU A 472 7.36 4.99 -5.57
N ALA A 473 8.00 3.87 -5.30
CA ALA A 473 9.09 3.37 -6.13
C ALA A 473 9.10 1.84 -6.16
N SER A 474 9.23 1.30 -7.37
CA SER A 474 9.46 -0.11 -7.64
C SER A 474 10.64 -0.24 -8.59
N GLY A 475 11.40 -1.34 -8.52
CA GLY A 475 12.62 -1.48 -9.29
C GLY A 475 13.17 -2.89 -9.37
N THR A 476 14.09 -3.08 -10.30
CA THR A 476 15.00 -4.23 -10.30
C THR A 476 15.97 -4.09 -9.10
N PRO A 477 16.34 -5.16 -8.36
CA PRO A 477 17.26 -5.02 -7.22
C PRO A 477 18.60 -4.38 -7.59
N SER A 478 19.07 -4.60 -8.82
CA SER A 478 20.29 -4.03 -9.38
C SER A 478 20.30 -2.50 -9.47
N ILE A 479 19.15 -1.82 -9.50
CA ILE A 479 19.06 -0.35 -9.50
C ILE A 479 18.69 0.25 -8.13
N ALA A 480 18.31 -0.59 -7.15
CA ALA A 480 17.67 -0.13 -5.91
C ALA A 480 18.51 0.88 -5.14
N LYS A 481 19.80 0.56 -4.94
CA LYS A 481 20.78 1.40 -4.25
C LYS A 481 20.91 2.80 -4.86
N PHE A 482 20.75 2.93 -6.17
CA PHE A 482 20.90 4.17 -6.93
C PHE A 482 19.64 5.06 -6.88
N LEU A 483 18.44 4.47 -6.81
CA LEU A 483 17.20 5.21 -6.55
C LEU A 483 17.27 5.92 -5.18
N GLU A 484 17.70 5.21 -4.15
CA GLU A 484 17.89 5.76 -2.81
C GLU A 484 18.94 6.88 -2.76
N ASP A 485 20.11 6.65 -3.38
CA ASP A 485 21.25 7.57 -3.27
C ASP A 485 21.10 8.83 -4.14
N THR A 486 20.22 8.80 -5.13
CA THR A 486 19.74 10.03 -5.80
C THR A 486 18.67 10.75 -4.98
N ALA A 487 17.71 10.04 -4.36
CA ALA A 487 16.71 10.65 -3.48
C ALA A 487 17.33 11.39 -2.27
N LYS A 488 18.55 11.01 -1.84
CA LYS A 488 19.32 11.69 -0.77
C LYS A 488 19.85 13.08 -1.16
N VAL A 489 19.90 13.41 -2.45
CA VAL A 489 20.36 14.73 -2.95
C VAL A 489 19.27 15.53 -3.66
N VAL A 490 18.05 14.98 -3.76
CA VAL A 490 16.84 15.68 -4.19
C VAL A 490 16.20 16.39 -2.98
N PRO A 491 15.77 17.66 -3.09
CA PRO A 491 15.05 18.35 -2.02
C PRO A 491 13.79 17.58 -1.56
N PRO A 492 13.36 17.75 -0.29
CA PRO A 492 12.10 17.17 0.18
C PRO A 492 10.91 17.73 -0.62
N ASN A 493 9.92 16.89 -0.90
CA ASN A 493 8.65 17.30 -1.47
C ASN A 493 7.93 18.23 -0.47
N THR A 494 7.43 19.36 -0.99
CA THR A 494 6.73 20.41 -0.23
C THR A 494 5.27 20.58 -0.69
N PHE A 495 4.61 19.46 -0.98
CA PHE A 495 3.20 19.34 -1.38
C PHE A 495 2.23 20.32 -0.69
N PHE A 496 2.31 20.48 0.64
CA PHE A 496 1.45 21.39 1.41
C PHE A 496 1.93 22.86 1.46
N GLY A 497 2.96 23.20 0.69
CA GLY A 497 3.67 24.48 0.71
C GLY A 497 4.95 24.43 1.55
N LYS A 498 5.98 25.22 1.16
CA LYS A 498 7.38 25.09 1.64
C LYS A 498 7.56 25.25 3.15
N ASP A 499 6.77 26.12 3.77
CA ASP A 499 6.81 26.38 5.21
C ASP A 499 5.74 25.60 6.01
N SER A 500 5.06 24.61 5.41
CA SER A 500 4.03 23.83 6.11
C SER A 500 4.61 22.70 6.95
N ASP A 501 4.18 22.66 8.20
CA ASP A 501 4.36 21.60 9.20
C ASP A 501 3.63 20.29 8.87
N ARG A 502 2.79 20.28 7.83
CA ARG A 502 2.09 19.10 7.32
C ARG A 502 2.94 18.21 6.40
N ASN A 503 4.03 18.74 5.84
CA ASN A 503 4.94 17.94 5.02
C ASN A 503 5.73 16.96 5.91
N GLU A 504 6.21 15.84 5.36
CA GLU A 504 7.11 14.97 6.12
C GLU A 504 8.41 15.71 6.50
N PRO A 505 8.89 15.57 7.75
CA PRO A 505 10.16 16.14 8.17
C PRO A 505 11.32 15.39 7.52
N GLY A 506 12.25 16.13 6.90
CA GLY A 506 13.43 15.59 6.24
C GLY A 506 14.30 16.72 5.67
N ASN A 507 15.55 16.41 5.31
CA ASN A 507 16.43 17.32 4.56
C ASN A 507 16.51 16.95 3.07
N SER A 508 15.96 15.80 2.70
CA SER A 508 15.97 15.20 1.37
C SER A 508 14.66 14.44 1.10
N LEU A 509 14.39 14.11 -0.17
CA LEU A 509 13.28 13.23 -0.55
C LEU A 509 13.42 11.83 0.09
N TYR A 510 14.65 11.32 0.22
CA TYR A 510 14.93 10.06 0.89
C TYR A 510 14.50 10.04 2.36
N ASP A 511 14.78 11.11 3.12
CA ASP A 511 14.38 11.19 4.53
C ASP A 511 12.85 11.09 4.69
N GLN A 512 12.11 11.76 3.80
CA GLN A 512 10.64 11.69 3.77
C GLN A 512 10.16 10.29 3.40
N TRP A 513 10.71 9.69 2.33
CA TRP A 513 10.33 8.34 1.88
C TRP A 513 10.57 7.27 2.95
N VAL A 514 11.69 7.34 3.68
CA VAL A 514 11.97 6.47 4.84
C VAL A 514 10.92 6.67 5.94
N ALA A 515 10.58 7.92 6.28
CA ALA A 515 9.57 8.22 7.29
C ALA A 515 8.15 7.76 6.88
N GLN A 516 7.80 7.91 5.59
CA GLN A 516 6.54 7.44 5.01
C GLN A 516 6.45 5.91 5.06
N THR A 517 7.52 5.20 4.67
CA THR A 517 7.58 3.73 4.67
C THR A 517 7.52 3.16 6.09
N GLN A 518 8.24 3.75 7.05
CA GLN A 518 8.14 3.37 8.46
C GLN A 518 6.72 3.55 9.03
N ARG A 519 6.02 4.61 8.62
CA ARG A 519 4.61 4.87 8.99
C ARG A 519 3.60 3.98 8.25
N HIS A 520 3.96 3.43 7.10
CA HIS A 520 3.18 2.38 6.46
C HIS A 520 3.31 1.07 7.26
N ARG A 521 4.56 0.65 7.54
CA ARG A 521 4.87 -0.56 8.32
C ARG A 521 4.20 -0.61 9.69
N SER A 522 4.16 0.51 10.40
CA SER A 522 3.52 0.58 11.72
C SER A 522 1.99 0.39 11.71
N LYS A 523 1.35 0.27 10.54
CA LYS A 523 -0.08 -0.03 10.38
C LYS A 523 -0.38 -1.48 10.00
N ILE A 524 0.62 -2.23 9.50
CA ILE A 524 0.44 -3.57 8.88
C ILE A 524 1.08 -4.73 9.66
N TYR A 525 1.67 -4.44 10.84
CA TYR A 525 2.02 -5.37 11.92
C TYR A 525 2.31 -6.85 11.50
N GLY A 526 3.48 -7.08 10.91
CA GLY A 526 3.98 -8.43 10.61
C GLY A 526 3.54 -9.03 9.27
N VAL A 527 2.76 -8.29 8.47
CA VAL A 527 2.56 -8.59 7.04
C VAL A 527 3.76 -8.05 6.25
N TYR A 528 4.30 -8.85 5.32
CA TYR A 528 5.32 -8.42 4.37
C TYR A 528 4.71 -7.47 3.32
N ASP A 529 5.40 -6.36 3.01
CA ASP A 529 4.86 -5.26 2.19
C ASP A 529 5.38 -5.24 0.74
N GLY A 530 5.97 -6.33 0.26
CA GLY A 530 6.40 -6.48 -1.12
C GLY A 530 7.67 -5.71 -1.48
N THR A 531 8.49 -5.34 -0.48
CA THR A 531 9.69 -4.52 -0.68
C THR A 531 11.02 -5.26 -0.51
N LEU A 532 12.00 -4.86 -1.32
CA LEU A 532 13.32 -5.47 -1.49
C LEU A 532 14.25 -5.26 -0.30
N ALA A 533 14.80 -6.35 0.23
CA ALA A 533 15.89 -6.31 1.21
C ALA A 533 17.17 -5.63 0.66
N PRO A 534 18.03 -5.04 1.52
CA PRO A 534 17.98 -5.07 2.99
C PRO A 534 17.26 -3.87 3.63
N ASP A 535 17.17 -2.73 2.93
CA ASP A 535 16.57 -1.51 3.49
C ASP A 535 15.04 -1.48 3.34
N HIS A 536 14.47 -2.34 2.49
CA HIS A 536 13.03 -2.52 2.30
C HIS A 536 12.32 -1.20 1.99
N LEU A 537 12.75 -0.49 0.93
CA LEU A 537 12.12 0.77 0.49
C LEU A 537 11.39 0.66 -0.85
N ILE A 538 11.83 -0.27 -1.70
CA ILE A 538 11.45 -0.35 -3.12
C ILE A 538 10.65 -1.63 -3.35
N GLN A 539 9.54 -1.55 -4.07
CA GLN A 539 8.67 -2.69 -4.37
C GLN A 539 9.15 -3.53 -5.58
N PHE A 540 8.73 -4.79 -5.65
CA PHE A 540 8.88 -5.60 -6.87
C PHE A 540 8.10 -5.00 -8.06
N MET A 541 8.72 -4.94 -9.23
CA MET A 541 8.02 -4.60 -10.48
C MET A 541 7.29 -5.82 -11.04
N GLY A 542 5.96 -5.82 -10.94
CA GLY A 542 5.08 -6.76 -11.62
C GLY A 542 4.73 -6.30 -13.02
N SER A 543 3.55 -5.73 -13.23
CA SER A 543 3.14 -5.16 -14.53
C SER A 543 2.16 -4.00 -14.30
N GLY A 544 1.53 -3.47 -15.35
CA GLY A 544 0.61 -2.32 -15.24
C GLY A 544 1.29 -0.96 -15.39
N SER A 545 2.40 -0.92 -16.13
CA SER A 545 2.88 0.24 -16.90
C SER A 545 3.98 -0.23 -17.87
N ASP A 546 4.46 0.67 -18.72
CA ASP A 546 5.29 0.41 -19.91
C ASP A 546 6.60 -0.36 -19.65
N PHE A 547 7.13 -0.33 -18.42
CA PHE A 547 8.35 -1.06 -18.03
C PHE A 547 8.26 -2.59 -18.25
N THR A 548 7.05 -3.14 -18.37
CA THR A 548 6.76 -4.58 -18.47
C THR A 548 7.54 -5.27 -19.61
N ALA A 549 7.46 -4.74 -20.84
CA ALA A 549 8.12 -5.35 -21.99
C ALA A 549 9.65 -5.19 -21.92
N PHE A 550 10.13 -4.02 -21.47
CA PHE A 550 11.56 -3.82 -21.23
C PHE A 550 12.09 -4.82 -20.21
N TYR A 551 11.53 -4.89 -19.00
CA TYR A 551 12.05 -5.75 -17.94
C TYR A 551 11.81 -7.23 -18.18
N GLN A 552 10.55 -7.69 -18.25
CA GLN A 552 10.27 -9.13 -18.17
C GLN A 552 10.32 -9.87 -19.50
N HIS A 553 10.23 -9.18 -20.64
CA HIS A 553 10.44 -9.78 -21.95
C HIS A 553 11.91 -9.63 -22.42
N LEU A 554 12.53 -8.45 -22.22
CA LEU A 554 13.88 -8.17 -22.75
C LEU A 554 15.03 -8.19 -21.72
N GLY A 555 14.79 -8.25 -20.41
CA GLY A 555 15.83 -8.15 -19.37
C GLY A 555 16.34 -6.73 -19.11
N VAL A 556 15.55 -5.73 -19.49
CA VAL A 556 15.55 -4.31 -19.07
C VAL A 556 15.82 -4.08 -17.57
N ILE A 557 17.03 -3.76 -17.11
CA ILE A 557 17.19 -3.14 -15.78
C ILE A 557 16.27 -1.92 -15.74
N SER A 558 15.28 -1.92 -14.85
CA SER A 558 14.21 -0.92 -14.90
C SER A 558 13.85 -0.39 -13.52
N ALA A 559 13.18 0.76 -13.51
CA ALA A 559 12.50 1.31 -12.34
C ALA A 559 11.17 1.92 -12.76
N ASN A 560 10.20 1.95 -11.85
CA ASN A 560 8.96 2.68 -11.98
C ASN A 560 8.72 3.52 -10.73
N LEU A 561 8.62 4.84 -10.91
CA LEU A 561 8.54 5.83 -9.85
C LEU A 561 7.23 6.64 -9.98
N GLY A 562 6.69 7.07 -8.85
CA GLY A 562 5.47 7.87 -8.80
C GLY A 562 5.29 8.54 -7.45
N PHE A 563 4.13 9.17 -7.28
CA PHE A 563 3.63 9.60 -5.98
C PHE A 563 2.16 9.17 -5.81
N THR A 564 1.73 8.95 -4.56
CA THR A 564 0.33 8.67 -4.20
C THR A 564 -0.17 9.56 -3.06
N LEU A 565 -1.50 9.79 -3.03
CA LEU A 565 -2.19 10.57 -2.00
C LEU A 565 -2.30 9.85 -0.65
N ASN A 566 -2.45 8.52 -0.65
CA ASN A 566 -2.75 7.74 0.56
C ASN A 566 -2.15 6.32 0.60
N GLY A 567 -1.35 5.92 -0.39
CA GLY A 567 -0.81 4.56 -0.50
C GLY A 567 -1.73 3.58 -1.25
N ALA A 568 -2.80 4.09 -1.87
CA ALA A 568 -3.67 3.35 -2.77
C ALA A 568 -3.81 4.09 -4.12
N VAL A 569 -4.59 3.51 -5.02
CA VAL A 569 -5.06 4.18 -6.24
C VAL A 569 -5.99 5.33 -5.85
N TYR A 570 -5.86 6.46 -6.54
CA TYR A 570 -6.63 7.68 -6.27
C TYR A 570 -8.09 7.55 -6.75
N GLY A 571 -9.04 8.18 -6.05
CA GLY A 571 -10.47 7.85 -6.20
C GLY A 571 -11.13 8.26 -7.52
N THR A 572 -10.47 9.08 -8.35
CA THR A 572 -10.96 9.45 -9.69
C THR A 572 -10.32 8.65 -10.82
N TYR A 573 -9.46 7.67 -10.51
CA TYR A 573 -8.79 6.79 -11.47
C TYR A 573 -9.75 6.20 -12.53
N HIS A 574 -9.35 6.31 -13.80
CA HIS A 574 -10.06 5.91 -15.02
C HIS A 574 -11.51 6.46 -15.17
N SER A 575 -11.78 7.65 -14.60
CA SER A 575 -13.07 8.36 -14.69
C SER A 575 -12.95 9.70 -15.42
N ASN A 576 -14.08 10.28 -15.83
CA ASN A 576 -14.11 11.67 -16.35
C ASN A 576 -13.78 12.75 -15.29
N MET A 577 -13.59 12.35 -14.02
CA MET A 577 -13.19 13.21 -12.91
C MET A 577 -11.68 13.14 -12.64
N ASP A 578 -10.93 12.35 -13.42
CA ASP A 578 -9.49 12.57 -13.54
C ASP A 578 -9.24 13.78 -14.44
N SER A 579 -9.14 14.93 -13.79
CA SER A 579 -9.21 16.25 -14.41
C SER A 579 -8.23 17.24 -13.82
N LEU A 580 -7.98 18.33 -14.56
CA LEU A 580 -7.21 19.47 -14.07
C LEU A 580 -7.81 20.04 -12.77
N MET A 581 -9.13 19.94 -12.57
CA MET A 581 -9.74 20.37 -11.31
C MET A 581 -9.39 19.41 -10.16
N TYR A 582 -9.38 18.09 -10.37
CA TYR A 582 -8.89 17.13 -9.36
C TYR A 582 -7.43 17.43 -8.98
N MET A 583 -6.55 17.60 -9.98
CA MET A 583 -5.14 17.89 -9.72
C MET A 583 -4.94 19.21 -8.95
N GLU A 584 -5.55 20.32 -9.41
CA GLU A 584 -5.31 21.64 -8.82
C GLU A 584 -6.01 21.90 -7.48
N THR A 585 -6.91 21.01 -7.05
CA THR A 585 -7.60 21.11 -5.75
C THR A 585 -7.17 20.07 -4.73
N LEU A 586 -6.76 18.89 -5.17
CA LEU A 586 -6.48 17.72 -4.33
C LEU A 586 -5.17 17.00 -4.69
N GLY A 587 -4.85 16.91 -5.99
CA GLY A 587 -3.78 16.03 -6.49
C GLY A 587 -2.35 16.57 -6.36
N ASP A 588 -2.10 17.83 -6.75
CA ASP A 588 -0.86 18.58 -6.50
C ASP A 588 -1.13 20.10 -6.65
N PRO A 589 -1.83 20.74 -5.70
CA PRO A 589 -2.31 22.13 -5.85
C PRO A 589 -1.23 23.20 -6.05
N ASN A 590 0.04 22.86 -5.82
CA ASN A 590 1.19 23.75 -5.97
C ASN A 590 2.18 23.32 -7.08
N TYR A 591 1.97 22.16 -7.73
CA TYR A 591 2.92 21.53 -8.66
C TYR A 591 4.31 21.22 -8.05
N GLU A 592 4.41 21.12 -6.71
CA GLU A 592 5.67 20.86 -6.00
C GLU A 592 6.03 19.35 -6.00
N THR A 593 5.04 18.47 -6.14
CA THR A 593 5.27 17.02 -6.32
C THR A 593 5.74 16.73 -7.74
N HIS A 594 5.13 17.37 -8.74
CA HIS A 594 5.61 17.36 -10.11
C HIS A 594 7.06 17.86 -10.20
N ALA A 595 7.39 18.94 -9.48
CA ALA A 595 8.75 19.47 -9.43
C ALA A 595 9.74 18.49 -8.75
N SER A 596 9.34 17.88 -7.64
CA SER A 596 10.16 16.86 -6.94
C SER A 596 10.43 15.64 -7.83
N MET A 597 9.43 15.17 -8.59
CA MET A 597 9.62 14.07 -9.55
C MET A 597 10.49 14.48 -10.75
N ALA A 598 10.30 15.68 -11.31
CA ALA A 598 11.15 16.21 -12.39
C ALA A 598 12.62 16.28 -11.96
N GLN A 599 12.87 16.72 -10.73
CA GLN A 599 14.18 16.75 -10.11
C GLN A 599 14.78 15.33 -9.96
N TRP A 600 14.03 14.37 -9.42
CA TRP A 600 14.55 13.01 -9.17
C TRP A 600 14.75 12.20 -10.46
N TRP A 601 13.73 12.12 -11.32
CA TRP A 601 13.78 11.37 -12.58
C TRP A 601 14.78 12.00 -13.56
N GLY A 602 14.86 13.32 -13.63
CA GLY A 602 15.89 14.03 -14.40
C GLY A 602 17.30 13.78 -13.88
N LEU A 603 17.52 13.74 -12.56
CA LEU A 603 18.83 13.42 -11.97
C LEU A 603 19.25 11.97 -12.24
N LEU A 604 18.33 11.02 -12.08
CA LEU A 604 18.54 9.61 -12.44
C LEU A 604 18.97 9.48 -13.91
N THR A 605 18.26 10.16 -14.80
CA THR A 605 18.57 10.24 -16.24
C THR A 605 19.97 10.80 -16.48
N MET A 606 20.30 11.95 -15.88
CA MET A 606 21.60 12.61 -16.05
C MET A 606 22.76 11.73 -15.57
N ARG A 607 22.61 11.05 -14.43
CA ARG A 607 23.63 10.16 -13.86
C ARG A 607 23.84 8.90 -14.69
N LEU A 608 22.76 8.15 -15.00
CA LEU A 608 22.83 6.99 -15.90
C LEU A 608 23.49 7.34 -17.25
N ALA A 609 23.22 8.54 -17.77
CA ALA A 609 23.74 9.00 -19.05
C ALA A 609 25.15 9.61 -19.00
N SER A 610 25.69 9.96 -17.82
CA SER A 610 26.97 10.67 -17.68
C SER A 610 28.03 9.90 -16.89
N ASP A 611 27.63 9.10 -15.90
CA ASP A 611 28.56 8.44 -14.99
C ASP A 611 29.45 7.43 -15.71
N VAL A 612 30.74 7.45 -15.37
CA VAL A 612 31.78 6.70 -16.07
C VAL A 612 31.52 5.20 -15.95
N VAL A 613 31.28 4.73 -14.72
CA VAL A 613 30.77 3.40 -14.40
C VAL A 613 29.26 3.50 -14.20
N VAL A 614 28.47 2.53 -14.69
CA VAL A 614 27.01 2.52 -14.45
C VAL A 614 26.70 2.11 -13.00
N PRO A 615 25.75 2.78 -12.30
CA PRO A 615 25.57 2.69 -10.85
C PRO A 615 24.70 1.49 -10.40
N PHE A 616 24.90 0.31 -11.00
CA PHE A 616 24.15 -0.90 -10.65
C PHE A 616 24.87 -1.75 -9.59
N ASP A 617 24.12 -2.39 -8.70
CA ASP A 617 24.63 -3.19 -7.58
C ASP A 617 23.89 -4.53 -7.45
N PHE A 618 24.56 -5.63 -7.78
CA PHE A 618 24.01 -6.98 -7.73
C PHE A 618 24.32 -7.72 -6.43
N THR A 619 24.95 -7.08 -5.44
CA THR A 619 25.30 -7.74 -4.15
C THR A 619 24.06 -8.09 -3.32
N THR A 620 23.00 -7.27 -3.40
CA THR A 620 21.71 -7.51 -2.73
C THR A 620 20.87 -8.61 -3.37
N TYR A 621 21.09 -8.89 -4.67
CA TYR A 621 20.22 -9.74 -5.49
C TYR A 621 20.10 -11.17 -4.93
N ALA A 622 21.18 -11.71 -4.36
CA ALA A 622 21.18 -13.03 -3.73
C ALA A 622 20.50 -13.10 -2.35
N LEU A 623 20.33 -11.96 -1.66
CA LEU A 623 19.56 -11.87 -0.42
C LEU A 623 18.06 -11.91 -0.72
N VAL A 624 17.61 -11.10 -1.68
CA VAL A 624 16.21 -11.08 -2.17
C VAL A 624 15.80 -12.49 -2.64
N MET A 625 16.61 -13.10 -3.52
CA MET A 625 16.39 -14.49 -4.00
C MET A 625 16.31 -15.55 -2.88
N GLN A 626 16.90 -15.32 -1.70
CA GLN A 626 16.82 -16.25 -0.56
C GLN A 626 15.57 -16.02 0.30
N GLU A 627 15.17 -14.76 0.50
CA GLU A 627 13.98 -14.38 1.26
C GLU A 627 12.71 -14.90 0.58
N ASP A 628 12.58 -14.67 -0.73
CA ASP A 628 11.42 -15.06 -1.53
C ASP A 628 11.29 -16.59 -1.70
N LEU A 629 12.41 -17.28 -1.97
CA LEU A 629 12.40 -18.72 -2.24
C LEU A 629 11.87 -19.51 -1.04
N ALA A 630 12.19 -19.09 0.19
CA ALA A 630 11.69 -19.72 1.41
C ALA A 630 10.15 -19.70 1.50
N GLY A 631 9.49 -18.66 0.97
CA GLY A 631 8.03 -18.59 0.89
C GLY A 631 7.45 -19.63 -0.07
N LEU A 632 8.05 -19.79 -1.25
CA LEU A 632 7.63 -20.77 -2.26
C LEU A 632 7.92 -22.21 -1.83
N GLU A 633 9.04 -22.46 -1.15
CA GLU A 633 9.35 -23.76 -0.53
C GLU A 633 8.27 -24.18 0.46
N GLN A 634 7.82 -23.25 1.32
CA GLN A 634 6.75 -23.51 2.29
C GLN A 634 5.40 -23.78 1.61
N GLN A 635 5.00 -22.96 0.63
CA GLN A 635 3.75 -23.16 -0.13
C GLN A 635 3.73 -24.54 -0.82
N LEU A 636 4.82 -24.94 -1.47
CA LEU A 636 4.92 -26.23 -2.14
C LEU A 636 4.94 -27.40 -1.15
N ALA A 637 5.55 -27.25 0.02
CA ALA A 637 5.48 -28.24 1.10
C ALA A 637 4.05 -28.43 1.62
N ASP A 638 3.30 -27.35 1.84
CA ASP A 638 1.89 -27.40 2.27
C ASP A 638 0.98 -28.03 1.18
N MET A 639 1.27 -27.77 -0.09
CA MET A 639 0.67 -28.46 -1.24
C MET A 639 1.14 -29.93 -1.42
N ASN A 640 1.94 -30.46 -0.49
CA ASN A 640 2.50 -31.81 -0.52
C ASN A 640 3.27 -32.12 -1.82
N ARG A 641 3.98 -31.12 -2.37
CA ARG A 641 4.87 -31.27 -3.54
C ARG A 641 6.27 -31.65 -3.08
N SER A 642 6.82 -32.70 -3.66
CA SER A 642 8.17 -33.18 -3.33
C SER A 642 9.16 -32.63 -4.37
N VAL A 643 9.76 -31.49 -4.06
CA VAL A 643 10.67 -30.74 -4.92
C VAL A 643 12.01 -30.55 -4.22
N ASN A 644 13.11 -30.61 -4.97
CA ASN A 644 14.48 -30.49 -4.50
C ASN A 644 15.10 -29.17 -4.98
N PHE A 645 15.27 -28.23 -4.06
CA PHE A 645 15.84 -26.90 -4.32
C PHE A 645 17.36 -26.83 -4.11
N THR A 646 18.04 -27.95 -3.82
CA THR A 646 19.47 -27.95 -3.43
C THR A 646 20.36 -27.24 -4.46
N GLU A 647 20.15 -27.47 -5.76
CA GLU A 647 20.94 -26.80 -6.81
C GLU A 647 20.54 -25.33 -7.02
N LEU A 648 19.29 -24.95 -6.75
CA LEU A 648 18.85 -23.55 -6.80
C LEU A 648 19.48 -22.74 -5.66
N HIS A 649 19.42 -23.22 -4.42
CA HIS A 649 20.14 -22.62 -3.29
C HIS A 649 21.64 -22.52 -3.57
N ALA A 650 22.23 -23.57 -4.17
CA ALA A 650 23.65 -23.58 -4.51
C ALA A 650 23.98 -22.59 -5.65
N ALA A 651 23.08 -22.36 -6.61
CA ALA A 651 23.23 -21.37 -7.67
C ALA A 651 23.09 -19.94 -7.12
N ILE A 652 22.08 -19.66 -6.28
CA ILE A 652 21.88 -18.34 -5.65
C ILE A 652 23.09 -17.98 -4.76
N ALA A 653 23.63 -18.93 -4.00
CA ALA A 653 24.84 -18.74 -3.20
C ALA A 653 26.09 -18.46 -4.05
N ARG A 654 26.20 -19.08 -5.24
CA ARG A 654 27.27 -18.80 -6.21
C ARG A 654 27.08 -17.43 -6.88
N PHE A 655 25.85 -17.02 -7.18
CA PHE A 655 25.53 -15.70 -7.71
C PHE A 655 26.01 -14.61 -6.74
N GLY A 656 25.60 -14.67 -5.47
CA GLY A 656 25.99 -13.67 -4.46
C GLY A 656 27.50 -13.56 -4.28
N ALA A 657 28.19 -14.69 -4.12
CA ALA A 657 29.66 -14.71 -3.96
C ALA A 657 30.40 -14.14 -5.21
N ASN A 658 29.87 -14.39 -6.41
CA ASN A 658 30.44 -13.88 -7.65
C ASN A 658 30.10 -12.40 -7.87
N ALA A 659 28.94 -11.92 -7.41
CA ALA A 659 28.58 -10.51 -7.41
C ALA A 659 29.47 -9.71 -6.44
N ASP A 660 29.64 -10.17 -5.20
CA ASP A 660 30.59 -9.60 -4.23
C ASP A 660 32.01 -9.47 -4.82
N GLN A 661 32.50 -10.55 -5.45
CA GLN A 661 33.82 -10.55 -6.08
C GLN A 661 33.89 -9.57 -7.26
N PHE A 662 32.84 -9.49 -8.08
CA PHE A 662 32.76 -8.58 -9.22
C PHE A 662 32.75 -7.10 -8.79
N HIS A 663 31.85 -6.72 -7.87
CA HIS A 663 31.77 -5.34 -7.37
C HIS A 663 33.03 -4.93 -6.59
N ALA A 664 33.71 -5.86 -5.91
CA ALA A 664 35.03 -5.61 -5.34
C ALA A 664 36.09 -5.25 -6.39
N HIS A 665 36.08 -5.89 -7.57
CA HIS A 665 36.97 -5.54 -8.67
C HIS A 665 36.61 -4.19 -9.32
N VAL A 666 35.32 -3.89 -9.53
CA VAL A 666 34.87 -2.58 -10.04
C VAL A 666 35.35 -1.45 -9.11
N LYS A 667 35.10 -1.59 -7.81
CA LYS A 667 35.54 -0.63 -6.78
C LYS A 667 37.07 -0.49 -6.70
N GLN A 668 37.81 -1.56 -6.95
CA GLN A 668 39.26 -1.50 -7.08
C GLN A 668 39.71 -0.75 -8.35
N PHE A 669 39.03 -0.95 -9.48
CA PHE A 669 39.31 -0.24 -10.73
C PHE A 669 39.09 1.27 -10.57
N GLU A 670 37.97 1.69 -9.98
CA GLU A 670 37.69 3.09 -9.65
C GLU A 670 38.76 3.70 -8.74
N ALA A 671 39.15 2.98 -7.67
CA ALA A 671 40.12 3.46 -6.70
C ALA A 671 41.58 3.48 -7.17
N THR A 672 41.91 2.84 -8.30
CA THR A 672 43.30 2.71 -8.79
C THR A 672 43.56 3.35 -10.16
N THR A 673 42.53 3.75 -10.91
CA THR A 673 42.68 4.14 -12.31
C THR A 673 42.36 5.62 -12.55
N ASN A 674 43.38 6.40 -12.95
CA ASN A 674 43.15 7.65 -13.69
C ASN A 674 42.68 7.31 -15.13
N SER A 675 41.43 6.84 -15.23
CA SER A 675 40.56 6.80 -16.43
C SER A 675 41.23 6.56 -17.79
N SER A 676 42.13 5.56 -17.91
CA SER A 676 42.96 5.38 -19.12
C SER A 676 42.88 4.01 -19.79
N ASP A 677 42.23 3.02 -19.19
CA ASP A 677 41.84 1.77 -19.88
C ASP A 677 40.33 1.77 -20.18
N GLU A 678 39.95 2.56 -21.18
CA GLU A 678 38.58 2.66 -21.69
C GLU A 678 38.04 1.29 -22.16
N ALA A 679 38.95 0.42 -22.64
CA ALA A 679 38.61 -0.90 -23.13
C ALA A 679 38.31 -1.87 -21.98
N LEU A 680 38.86 -1.66 -20.78
CA LEU A 680 38.49 -2.38 -19.56
C LEU A 680 37.24 -1.78 -18.92
N LEU A 681 37.13 -0.44 -18.84
CA LEU A 681 35.93 0.26 -18.36
C LEU A 681 34.67 -0.24 -19.08
N ARG A 682 34.68 -0.19 -20.42
CA ARG A 682 33.52 -0.61 -21.22
C ARG A 682 33.13 -2.07 -20.99
N HIS A 683 34.09 -2.93 -20.64
CA HIS A 683 33.82 -4.34 -20.32
C HIS A 683 33.19 -4.53 -18.92
N TRP A 684 33.51 -3.69 -17.93
CA TRP A 684 32.80 -3.68 -16.65
C TRP A 684 31.37 -3.14 -16.81
N ASN A 685 31.17 -2.07 -17.58
CA ASN A 685 29.84 -1.54 -17.90
C ASN A 685 28.98 -2.56 -18.67
N GLU A 686 29.56 -3.22 -19.69
CA GLU A 686 28.93 -4.31 -20.45
C GLU A 686 28.45 -5.45 -19.52
N LYS A 687 29.26 -5.84 -18.53
CA LYS A 687 28.85 -6.84 -17.53
C LYS A 687 27.75 -6.34 -16.59
N LEU A 688 27.82 -5.09 -16.12
CA LEU A 688 26.81 -4.47 -15.25
C LEU A 688 25.44 -4.35 -15.95
N VAL A 689 25.41 -3.99 -17.24
CA VAL A 689 24.17 -3.85 -18.02
C VAL A 689 23.58 -5.19 -18.43
N LEU A 690 24.42 -6.14 -18.87
CA LEU A 690 23.94 -7.38 -19.50
C LEU A 690 23.68 -8.53 -18.51
N LEU A 691 24.12 -8.45 -17.24
CA LEU A 691 23.86 -9.51 -16.27
C LEU A 691 22.36 -9.80 -16.09
N GLU A 692 21.52 -8.76 -16.11
CA GLU A 692 20.05 -8.87 -16.06
C GLU A 692 19.50 -9.66 -17.27
N ARG A 693 20.16 -9.60 -18.44
CA ARG A 693 19.81 -10.39 -19.63
C ARG A 693 20.11 -11.87 -19.47
N HIS A 694 21.03 -12.25 -18.57
CA HIS A 694 21.31 -13.65 -18.25
C HIS A 694 20.31 -14.27 -17.25
N LEU A 695 19.29 -13.51 -16.82
CA LEU A 695 18.19 -13.98 -15.96
C LEU A 695 16.87 -14.24 -16.73
N ILE A 696 16.91 -14.30 -18.06
CA ILE A 696 15.75 -14.64 -18.91
C ILE A 696 15.86 -16.07 -19.47
N THR A 697 14.71 -16.70 -19.78
CA THR A 697 14.63 -17.93 -20.59
C THR A 697 14.04 -17.65 -21.97
N GLU A 698 14.68 -18.16 -23.02
CA GLU A 698 14.20 -18.03 -24.41
C GLU A 698 12.96 -18.89 -24.71
N ALA A 699 12.60 -19.84 -23.82
CA ALA A 699 11.35 -20.60 -23.91
C ALA A 699 10.13 -19.84 -23.36
N GLY A 700 10.37 -18.78 -22.57
CA GLY A 700 9.36 -18.12 -21.74
C GLY A 700 8.93 -18.91 -20.50
N LEU A 701 8.14 -18.26 -19.64
CA LEU A 701 7.64 -18.82 -18.39
C LEU A 701 6.57 -19.91 -18.61
N PRO A 702 6.38 -20.83 -17.63
CA PRO A 702 5.31 -21.83 -17.66
C PRO A 702 3.95 -21.18 -17.89
N HIS A 703 3.10 -21.80 -18.71
CA HIS A 703 1.74 -21.35 -19.07
C HIS A 703 1.64 -20.00 -19.81
N ARG A 704 2.67 -19.13 -19.77
CA ARG A 704 2.68 -17.76 -20.32
C ARG A 704 4.04 -17.37 -20.95
N PRO A 705 4.40 -17.96 -22.10
CA PRO A 705 5.76 -17.88 -22.67
C PRO A 705 6.15 -16.51 -23.27
N TRP A 706 5.30 -15.48 -23.19
CA TRP A 706 5.68 -14.11 -23.53
C TRP A 706 6.54 -13.48 -22.43
N TYR A 707 6.25 -13.77 -21.16
CA TYR A 707 7.12 -13.42 -20.05
C TYR A 707 8.35 -14.34 -20.05
N LYS A 708 9.55 -13.79 -19.81
CA LYS A 708 10.82 -14.52 -19.95
C LYS A 708 11.75 -14.40 -18.75
N HIS A 709 11.68 -13.32 -17.97
CA HIS A 709 12.54 -13.13 -16.80
C HIS A 709 12.16 -14.10 -15.66
N VAL A 710 13.11 -14.92 -15.22
CA VAL A 710 12.81 -16.10 -14.37
C VAL A 710 12.88 -15.83 -12.87
N ILE A 711 13.42 -14.67 -12.46
CA ILE A 711 13.56 -14.30 -11.04
C ILE A 711 12.46 -13.34 -10.58
N PHE A 712 11.98 -12.42 -11.43
CA PHE A 712 10.94 -11.45 -11.06
C PHE A 712 9.99 -11.15 -12.23
N GLY A 713 8.70 -11.04 -11.93
CA GLY A 713 7.65 -10.62 -12.89
C GLY A 713 6.27 -10.59 -12.24
N PRO A 714 5.19 -10.27 -12.96
CA PRO A 714 3.84 -10.22 -12.37
C PRO A 714 3.39 -11.61 -11.89
N GLY A 715 2.75 -11.71 -10.72
CA GLY A 715 2.12 -12.97 -10.27
C GLY A 715 0.84 -13.26 -11.07
N PHE A 716 0.63 -14.51 -11.52
CA PHE A 716 -0.41 -14.83 -12.54
C PHE A 716 -1.81 -14.31 -12.17
N TYR A 717 -2.31 -14.66 -10.98
CA TYR A 717 -3.60 -14.21 -10.46
C TYR A 717 -3.52 -12.93 -9.62
N GLU A 718 -2.31 -12.47 -9.30
CA GLU A 718 -2.03 -11.28 -8.48
C GLU A 718 -2.15 -9.98 -9.29
N GLY A 719 -2.16 -10.07 -10.62
CA GLY A 719 -2.37 -8.95 -11.53
C GLY A 719 -1.11 -8.11 -11.68
N TYR A 720 -1.14 -6.89 -11.14
CA TYR A 720 -0.03 -5.93 -11.28
C TYR A 720 1.11 -6.15 -10.27
N MET A 721 0.88 -6.89 -9.18
CA MET A 721 1.91 -7.11 -8.15
C MET A 721 3.09 -7.92 -8.70
N GLY A 722 4.31 -7.50 -8.34
CA GLY A 722 5.51 -8.26 -8.64
C GLY A 722 5.69 -9.44 -7.70
N ALA A 723 5.91 -10.62 -8.28
CA ALA A 723 6.22 -11.85 -7.61
C ALA A 723 7.64 -12.32 -7.97
N ALA A 724 8.33 -12.88 -6.99
CA ALA A 724 9.60 -13.54 -7.18
C ALA A 724 9.43 -14.98 -7.68
N PHE A 725 10.43 -15.47 -8.42
CA PHE A 725 10.42 -16.71 -9.18
C PHE A 725 9.07 -16.98 -9.87
N PRO A 726 8.60 -16.07 -10.76
CA PRO A 726 7.23 -16.08 -11.27
C PRO A 726 6.82 -17.43 -11.88
N GLY A 727 7.71 -18.14 -12.58
CA GLY A 727 7.41 -19.47 -13.12
C GLY A 727 7.22 -20.58 -12.06
N ILE A 728 7.81 -20.46 -10.87
CA ILE A 728 7.56 -21.36 -9.73
C ILE A 728 6.22 -21.00 -9.07
N SER A 729 5.92 -19.70 -8.94
CA SER A 729 4.61 -19.22 -8.50
C SER A 729 3.48 -19.66 -9.45
N ASP A 730 3.73 -19.67 -10.77
CA ASP A 730 2.79 -20.20 -11.77
C ASP A 730 2.51 -21.69 -11.54
N CYS A 731 3.54 -22.50 -11.25
CA CYS A 731 3.36 -23.92 -10.92
C CYS A 731 2.51 -24.13 -9.65
N VAL A 732 2.61 -23.24 -8.66
CA VAL A 732 1.74 -23.21 -7.47
C VAL A 732 0.30 -22.85 -7.88
N ALA A 733 0.12 -21.76 -8.63
CA ALA A 733 -1.18 -21.25 -9.06
C ALA A 733 -1.98 -22.25 -9.92
N PHE A 734 -1.31 -22.93 -10.86
CA PHE A 734 -1.92 -23.99 -11.69
C PHE A 734 -1.97 -25.37 -11.00
N ARG A 735 -1.42 -25.47 -9.79
CA ARG A 735 -1.35 -26.69 -8.96
C ARG A 735 -0.63 -27.85 -9.66
N ASP A 736 0.40 -27.55 -10.43
CA ASP A 736 1.18 -28.52 -11.22
C ASP A 736 1.78 -29.65 -10.36
N ASP A 737 2.15 -30.77 -10.97
CA ASP A 737 2.73 -31.91 -10.25
C ASP A 737 4.21 -31.70 -9.90
N SER A 738 4.75 -32.55 -9.02
CA SER A 738 6.13 -32.38 -8.51
C SER A 738 7.21 -32.53 -9.60
N ALA A 739 6.93 -33.23 -10.71
CA ALA A 739 7.89 -33.36 -11.82
C ALA A 739 7.87 -32.12 -12.73
N ALA A 740 6.69 -31.53 -12.95
CA ALA A 740 6.57 -30.23 -13.61
C ALA A 740 7.28 -29.12 -12.80
N VAL A 741 7.00 -29.02 -11.50
CA VAL A 741 7.65 -28.00 -10.63
C VAL A 741 9.17 -28.22 -10.56
N GLN A 742 9.65 -29.46 -10.41
CA GLN A 742 11.09 -29.75 -10.43
C GLN A 742 11.76 -29.33 -11.74
N THR A 743 11.10 -29.54 -12.88
CA THR A 743 11.66 -29.18 -14.20
C THR A 743 11.96 -27.68 -14.29
N HIS A 744 11.08 -26.84 -13.74
CA HIS A 744 11.28 -25.39 -13.73
C HIS A 744 12.24 -24.93 -12.61
N VAL A 745 12.29 -25.60 -11.46
CA VAL A 745 13.34 -25.35 -10.44
C VAL A 745 14.74 -25.66 -10.99
N ASP A 746 14.90 -26.76 -11.73
CA ASP A 746 16.15 -27.14 -12.39
C ASP A 746 16.53 -26.14 -13.50
N GLU A 747 15.55 -25.60 -14.23
CA GLU A 747 15.77 -24.55 -15.23
C GLU A 747 16.21 -23.22 -14.61
N VAL A 748 15.52 -22.75 -13.57
CA VAL A 748 15.90 -21.53 -12.83
C VAL A 748 17.30 -21.68 -12.23
N ALA A 749 17.61 -22.82 -11.60
CA ALA A 749 18.94 -23.10 -11.06
C ALA A 749 20.04 -23.00 -12.12
N ARG A 750 19.81 -23.58 -13.31
CA ARG A 750 20.73 -23.49 -14.47
C ARG A 750 20.92 -22.05 -14.95
N ILE A 751 19.86 -21.23 -14.97
CA ILE A 751 19.91 -19.83 -15.44
C ILE A 751 20.67 -18.96 -14.43
N VAL A 752 20.35 -19.06 -13.14
CA VAL A 752 21.06 -18.34 -12.06
C VAL A 752 22.55 -18.72 -12.04
N ASP A 753 22.89 -20.00 -12.25
CA ASP A 753 24.29 -20.43 -12.31
C ASP A 753 25.03 -19.92 -13.56
N GLY A 754 24.32 -19.79 -14.69
CA GLY A 754 24.84 -19.14 -15.90
C GLY A 754 25.15 -17.65 -15.68
N ALA A 755 24.22 -16.92 -15.07
CA ALA A 755 24.41 -15.52 -14.69
C ALA A 755 25.55 -15.34 -13.65
N ALA A 756 25.62 -16.25 -12.67
CA ALA A 756 26.73 -16.30 -11.71
C ALA A 756 28.09 -16.53 -12.41
N ALA A 757 28.15 -17.42 -13.41
CA ALA A 757 29.37 -17.65 -14.19
C ALA A 757 29.75 -16.44 -15.06
N TYR A 758 28.76 -15.76 -15.66
CA TYR A 758 28.97 -14.57 -16.49
C TYR A 758 29.71 -13.45 -15.75
N LEU A 759 29.38 -13.20 -14.47
CA LEU A 759 30.06 -12.22 -13.61
C LEU A 759 31.58 -12.40 -13.58
N VAL A 760 32.06 -13.62 -13.33
CA VAL A 760 33.49 -13.93 -13.11
C VAL A 760 34.25 -14.39 -14.36
N ALA A 761 33.56 -14.72 -15.46
CA ALA A 761 34.19 -15.11 -16.72
C ALA A 761 35.22 -14.06 -17.21
N SER A 762 36.39 -14.49 -17.69
CA SER A 762 37.40 -13.56 -18.20
C SER A 762 36.97 -12.95 -19.54
N ARG A 763 37.56 -11.82 -19.91
CA ARG A 763 37.26 -11.11 -21.17
C ARG A 763 37.37 -11.99 -22.43
N LEU A 764 38.28 -12.97 -22.44
CA LEU A 764 38.43 -13.92 -23.55
C LEU A 764 37.31 -14.97 -23.55
N GLU A 765 36.89 -15.43 -22.37
CA GLU A 765 35.78 -16.38 -22.22
C GLU A 765 34.45 -15.69 -22.58
N THR A 766 34.20 -14.46 -22.13
CA THR A 766 33.03 -13.65 -22.52
C THR A 766 32.97 -13.41 -24.04
N GLN A 767 34.12 -13.19 -24.68
CA GLN A 767 34.18 -13.09 -26.15
C GLN A 767 33.89 -14.43 -26.84
N SER A 768 34.30 -15.57 -26.27
CA SER A 768 33.94 -16.88 -26.83
C SER A 768 32.48 -17.27 -26.61
N ILE A 769 31.92 -16.97 -25.43
CA ILE A 769 30.50 -17.21 -25.08
C ILE A 769 29.61 -16.41 -26.03
N SER A 770 29.82 -15.10 -26.12
CA SER A 770 29.07 -14.23 -27.03
C SER A 770 29.39 -14.43 -28.52
N GLN A 771 30.33 -15.30 -28.89
CA GLN A 771 30.44 -15.83 -30.26
C GLN A 771 29.65 -17.13 -30.43
N GLN A 772 29.69 -18.04 -29.45
CA GLN A 772 28.91 -19.28 -29.48
C GLN A 772 27.40 -19.00 -29.47
N GLU A 773 26.93 -18.09 -28.63
CA GLU A 773 25.53 -17.66 -28.57
C GLU A 773 25.06 -17.14 -29.94
N ARG A 774 25.84 -16.25 -30.59
CA ARG A 774 25.55 -15.77 -31.95
C ARG A 774 25.62 -16.86 -33.02
N GLU A 775 26.54 -17.82 -32.91
CA GLU A 775 26.58 -19.00 -33.82
C GLU A 775 25.39 -19.96 -33.60
N GLU A 776 24.80 -19.98 -32.41
CA GLU A 776 23.59 -20.78 -32.11
C GLU A 776 22.30 -20.04 -32.47
N GLU A 777 22.22 -18.71 -32.33
CA GLU A 777 21.16 -17.86 -32.88
C GLU A 777 21.10 -17.97 -34.43
N GLU A 778 22.25 -17.85 -35.13
CA GLU A 778 22.32 -18.04 -36.59
C GLU A 778 21.93 -19.47 -37.04
N ARG A 779 22.01 -20.47 -36.15
CA ARG A 779 21.54 -21.84 -36.38
C ARG A 779 20.05 -21.99 -36.06
N GLY A 780 19.56 -21.34 -35.02
CA GLY A 780 18.15 -21.30 -34.63
C GLY A 780 17.28 -20.63 -35.68
N GLY A 781 17.66 -19.42 -36.11
CA GLY A 781 16.97 -18.65 -37.15
C GLY A 781 16.88 -19.34 -38.53
N ARG A 782 17.65 -20.42 -38.75
CA ARG A 782 17.55 -21.29 -39.94
C ARG A 782 16.54 -22.43 -39.82
N ARG A 783 15.72 -22.49 -38.76
CA ARG A 783 14.64 -23.47 -38.59
C ARG A 783 13.30 -22.84 -38.20
N SER A 784 12.58 -22.33 -39.20
CA SER A 784 11.12 -22.17 -39.09
C SER A 784 10.40 -22.50 -40.40
N ILE A 785 9.08 -22.70 -40.29
CA ILE A 785 8.10 -22.90 -41.36
C ILE A 785 8.31 -24.15 -42.26
N MET A 786 7.99 -25.32 -41.72
CA MET A 786 7.22 -26.31 -42.49
C MET A 786 6.40 -27.25 -41.57
N MET A 787 5.14 -26.90 -41.32
CA MET A 787 4.20 -27.80 -40.62
C MET A 787 3.61 -28.85 -41.58
N PRO A 788 3.63 -30.15 -41.24
CA PRO A 788 2.92 -31.17 -42.01
C PRO A 788 1.44 -31.28 -41.58
N LEU A 789 0.53 -30.81 -42.43
CA LEU A 789 -0.90 -31.10 -42.32
C LEU A 789 -1.15 -32.61 -42.46
N SER A 790 -1.85 -33.23 -41.49
CA SER A 790 -2.44 -34.56 -41.66
C SER A 790 -3.77 -34.69 -40.92
N THR A 791 -4.84 -34.93 -41.67
CA THR A 791 -6.19 -35.19 -41.14
C THR A 791 -6.44 -36.70 -41.02
N PRO A 792 -7.04 -37.19 -39.93
CA PRO A 792 -7.40 -38.60 -39.79
C PRO A 792 -8.78 -38.89 -40.39
N THR A 793 -8.83 -39.56 -41.54
CA THR A 793 -10.08 -40.00 -42.17
C THR A 793 -10.46 -41.44 -41.77
N GLY A 794 -11.62 -41.58 -41.10
CA GLY A 794 -12.60 -42.62 -41.41
C GLY A 794 -12.28 -44.11 -41.24
N SER A 795 -12.88 -44.67 -40.17
CA SER A 795 -13.79 -45.83 -40.21
C SER A 795 -13.28 -47.28 -40.07
N SER A 796 -14.13 -48.07 -39.38
CA SER A 796 -14.15 -49.53 -39.24
C SER A 796 -13.00 -50.20 -38.47
N GLY A 797 -13.24 -51.21 -37.62
CA GLY A 797 -14.51 -51.73 -37.11
C GLY A 797 -14.34 -53.03 -36.32
N GLY A 798 -15.06 -53.21 -35.19
CA GLY A 798 -14.90 -54.42 -34.36
C GLY A 798 -15.91 -54.54 -33.22
N ARG A 799 -17.04 -55.22 -33.46
CA ARG A 799 -18.04 -55.55 -32.44
C ARG A 799 -17.50 -56.55 -31.39
N ARG A 800 -17.83 -56.32 -30.11
CA ARG A 800 -18.69 -57.25 -29.37
C ARG A 800 -19.29 -56.63 -28.09
N ASP A 801 -20.60 -56.75 -27.98
CA ASP A 801 -21.43 -56.37 -26.84
C ASP A 801 -21.50 -57.52 -25.80
N VAL A 802 -21.51 -57.21 -24.49
CA VAL A 802 -22.20 -57.98 -23.43
C VAL A 802 -22.70 -57.02 -22.34
N HIS A 803 -23.82 -57.35 -21.70
CA HIS A 803 -24.63 -56.54 -20.78
C HIS A 803 -24.15 -56.44 -19.31
N SER A 804 -24.71 -55.42 -18.64
CA SER A 804 -25.34 -55.38 -17.29
C SER A 804 -24.55 -55.50 -15.98
N ASP A 805 -24.56 -54.40 -15.20
CA ASP A 805 -25.44 -54.13 -14.02
C ASP A 805 -25.34 -55.05 -12.75
N PRO A 806 -25.87 -54.68 -11.56
CA PRO A 806 -25.06 -54.03 -10.52
C PRO A 806 -25.21 -54.64 -9.09
N SER A 807 -24.80 -53.90 -8.04
CA SER A 807 -24.98 -54.16 -6.58
C SER A 807 -24.04 -55.24 -5.97
N THR A 808 -23.77 -55.34 -4.65
CA THR A 808 -24.32 -54.72 -3.41
C THR A 808 -23.25 -54.39 -2.33
N LEU A 809 -23.41 -53.25 -1.64
CA LEU A 809 -23.38 -52.99 -0.17
C LEU A 809 -22.47 -53.76 0.83
N ALA A 810 -21.98 -52.96 1.80
CA ALA A 810 -21.94 -53.16 3.27
C ALA A 810 -20.63 -53.53 4.01
N ASP A 811 -20.39 -52.74 5.06
CA ASP A 811 -19.77 -52.97 6.39
C ASP A 811 -18.32 -53.48 6.57
N GLY A 812 -17.62 -52.89 7.55
CA GLY A 812 -16.35 -53.37 8.09
C GLY A 812 -15.51 -52.27 8.77
N ALA A 813 -15.55 -52.19 10.11
CA ALA A 813 -14.79 -51.20 10.90
C ALA A 813 -13.50 -51.80 11.52
N GLU A 814 -12.61 -50.91 11.97
CA GLU A 814 -11.53 -51.09 12.96
C GLU A 814 -10.55 -52.29 12.86
N ALA A 815 -9.24 -51.99 12.90
CA ALA A 815 -8.34 -52.53 13.94
C ALA A 815 -6.95 -51.86 13.92
N TYR A 816 -6.35 -51.71 15.11
CA TYR A 816 -4.92 -51.38 15.28
C TYR A 816 -4.02 -52.57 14.91
N GLY A 817 -2.83 -52.29 14.40
CA GLY A 817 -1.71 -53.25 14.31
C GLY A 817 -0.41 -52.62 14.80
N THR A 818 0.25 -53.21 15.80
CA THR A 818 1.35 -52.58 16.54
C THR A 818 2.63 -53.42 16.64
N PHE A 819 3.76 -52.69 16.72
CA PHE A 819 5.05 -53.06 17.32
C PHE A 819 5.99 -54.12 16.69
N GLN A 820 7.30 -53.79 16.83
CA GLN A 820 8.44 -54.69 17.08
C GLN A 820 9.00 -55.55 15.90
N ASP A 821 10.31 -55.83 15.80
CA ASP A 821 11.48 -55.46 16.63
C ASP A 821 12.82 -55.54 15.83
N ARG A 822 13.92 -54.96 16.40
CA ARG A 822 15.37 -55.27 16.17
C ARG A 822 16.07 -54.95 14.83
N ALA A 823 17.41 -54.90 14.74
CA ALA A 823 18.49 -54.47 15.68
C ALA A 823 19.89 -54.59 14.99
N ALA A 824 20.92 -53.96 15.61
CA ALA A 824 22.37 -53.94 15.32
C ALA A 824 22.85 -52.65 14.63
N VAL A 825 23.76 -51.80 15.15
CA VAL A 825 24.89 -51.89 16.12
C VAL A 825 26.22 -52.39 15.54
N ALA A 826 27.08 -51.44 15.18
CA ALA A 826 28.54 -51.58 15.07
C ALA A 826 29.20 -50.22 15.43
N THR A 827 29.38 -49.92 16.72
CA THR A 827 30.66 -49.98 17.46
C THR A 827 31.79 -49.05 16.98
N SER A 828 32.24 -48.19 17.88
CA SER A 828 33.22 -47.10 17.64
C SER A 828 34.69 -47.52 17.51
N ARG A 829 35.51 -46.61 16.98
CA ARG A 829 36.90 -46.43 17.42
C ARG A 829 37.16 -44.98 17.81
N LYS A 830 37.90 -44.79 18.90
CA LYS A 830 38.41 -43.51 19.40
C LYS A 830 39.91 -43.42 19.13
N THR A 831 40.41 -42.24 18.82
CA THR A 831 41.78 -41.79 19.13
C THR A 831 41.69 -40.53 19.98
N ARG A 832 42.74 -40.24 20.76
CA ARG A 832 42.71 -39.25 21.85
C ARG A 832 44.04 -38.49 21.91
N VAL A 833 43.95 -37.15 22.05
CA VAL A 833 44.72 -36.31 23.02
C VAL A 833 46.26 -36.26 22.78
N PRO A 834 46.87 -35.05 22.65
CA PRO A 834 47.05 -34.23 23.86
C PRO A 834 46.98 -32.70 23.75
N LEU A 835 46.64 -32.09 24.89
CA LEU A 835 46.92 -30.69 25.23
C LEU A 835 48.44 -30.44 25.29
N LYS A 836 48.88 -29.28 24.77
CA LYS A 836 49.60 -28.21 25.50
C LYS A 836 50.28 -27.23 24.53
N LEU A 837 49.81 -25.98 24.46
CA LEU A 837 50.40 -24.87 25.21
C LEU A 837 49.50 -23.62 25.15
N TRP A 838 49.43 -22.85 26.23
CA TRP A 838 48.96 -21.45 26.22
C TRP A 838 50.14 -20.51 25.92
N ARG A 839 49.97 -19.52 25.04
CA ARG A 839 50.24 -18.07 25.26
C ARG A 839 50.27 -17.27 23.95
N PHE A 840 50.03 -15.95 24.09
CA PHE A 840 50.02 -14.90 23.06
C PHE A 840 48.83 -14.99 22.07
N LEU A 841 47.99 -13.97 21.86
CA LEU A 841 47.77 -12.66 22.53
C LEU A 841 46.26 -12.38 22.64
N GLY A 842 45.76 -11.52 23.53
CA GLY A 842 46.44 -10.90 24.67
C GLY A 842 46.51 -9.36 24.74
N ALA A 843 45.88 -8.60 23.84
CA ALA A 843 45.71 -7.15 23.98
C ALA A 843 44.65 -6.55 23.03
N ALA A 844 43.44 -6.24 23.53
CA ALA A 844 42.48 -5.33 22.87
C ALA A 844 41.34 -4.92 23.83
N ALA A 845 40.55 -5.90 24.30
CA ALA A 845 39.27 -5.70 24.98
C ALA A 845 39.32 -5.15 26.42
N LEU A 846 40.46 -4.64 26.89
CA LEU A 846 40.69 -4.26 28.29
C LEU A 846 40.87 -2.74 28.51
N LEU A 847 40.72 -1.92 27.46
CA LEU A 847 40.87 -0.46 27.54
C LEU A 847 39.55 0.32 27.63
N VAL A 848 38.42 -0.25 27.21
CA VAL A 848 37.11 0.43 27.25
C VAL A 848 36.51 0.42 28.67
N PHE A 849 36.61 -0.71 29.37
CA PHE A 849 36.02 -0.88 30.71
C PHE A 849 36.70 -0.08 31.84
N ALA A 850 37.87 0.53 31.59
CA ALA A 850 38.60 1.32 32.58
C ALA A 850 38.17 2.80 32.63
N ALA A 851 37.57 3.33 31.55
CA ALA A 851 37.22 4.75 31.47
C ALA A 851 35.94 5.09 32.28
N SER A 852 34.92 4.24 32.20
CA SER A 852 33.59 4.51 32.77
C SER A 852 33.54 4.49 34.31
N TYR A 853 34.56 3.93 34.98
CA TYR A 853 34.57 3.74 36.43
C TYR A 853 35.14 4.93 37.23
N MET A 854 35.73 5.94 36.56
CA MET A 854 36.40 7.08 37.24
C MET A 854 35.60 8.39 37.31
N LEU A 855 34.39 8.45 36.75
CA LEU A 855 33.56 9.68 36.74
C LEU A 855 32.39 9.67 37.75
N LEU A 856 32.24 8.62 38.57
CA LEU A 856 31.06 8.39 39.41
C LEU A 856 31.30 8.46 40.94
N GLN A 857 32.42 9.04 41.40
CA GLN A 857 32.68 9.25 42.84
C GLN A 857 33.26 10.63 43.17
N SER A 858 32.41 11.67 43.11
CA SER A 858 32.67 12.93 43.82
C SER A 858 31.40 13.76 44.09
N TRP A 859 30.71 13.50 45.20
CA TRP A 859 30.33 14.48 46.25
C TRP A 859 29.50 13.84 47.39
N PRO A 860 29.37 14.45 48.59
CA PRO A 860 29.10 13.70 49.84
C PRO A 860 27.71 13.90 50.48
N GLN A 861 27.40 13.00 51.43
CA GLN A 861 26.24 12.98 52.35
C GLN A 861 26.71 13.25 53.82
N PRO A 862 25.85 13.23 54.87
CA PRO A 862 24.85 14.25 55.23
C PRO A 862 24.92 14.63 56.74
N SER A 863 23.96 15.39 57.30
CA SER A 863 23.82 15.50 58.77
C SER A 863 22.39 15.76 59.30
N SER A 864 21.74 14.67 59.73
CA SER A 864 20.71 14.50 60.79
C SER A 864 19.97 15.70 61.45
N GLY A 865 18.64 15.56 61.57
CA GLY A 865 17.75 16.18 62.57
C GLY A 865 16.57 15.24 62.92
N HIS A 866 15.90 15.39 64.07
CA HIS A 866 14.92 14.38 64.60
C HIS A 866 13.50 14.91 64.91
N VAL A 867 12.51 14.25 64.29
CA VAL A 867 11.24 13.69 64.83
C VAL A 867 10.59 14.31 66.09
N ARG A 868 9.31 14.73 65.95
CA ARG A 868 8.14 14.63 66.87
C ARG A 868 6.92 15.32 66.23
N GLY A 869 5.65 14.94 66.41
CA GLY A 869 5.08 13.67 66.93
C GLY A 869 3.66 13.79 67.54
N ILE A 870 2.74 12.92 67.08
CA ILE A 870 1.61 12.27 67.82
C ILE A 870 0.22 12.98 67.93
N ASN A 871 -0.83 12.19 67.59
CA ASN A 871 -2.26 12.14 68.02
C ASN A 871 -3.40 12.98 67.37
N SER A 872 -4.39 12.23 66.81
CA SER A 872 -5.86 12.19 67.06
C SER A 872 -6.65 13.49 67.34
N SER A 873 -7.88 13.70 66.87
CA SER A 873 -9.03 12.75 66.86
C SER A 873 -10.29 13.27 66.11
N GLN A 874 -11.12 12.34 65.63
CA GLN A 874 -12.59 12.44 65.38
C GLN A 874 -13.18 13.54 64.48
N GLU A 875 -13.62 13.08 63.28
CA GLU A 875 -14.96 13.29 62.66
C GLU A 875 -15.48 14.68 62.23
N PRO A 876 -16.41 14.73 61.26
CA PRO A 876 -16.48 15.85 60.30
C PRO A 876 -17.64 16.84 60.51
N VAL A 877 -17.48 18.03 59.93
CA VAL A 877 -18.58 18.94 59.59
C VAL A 877 -18.34 19.52 58.19
N ILE A 878 -19.35 19.43 57.32
CA ILE A 878 -19.30 19.96 55.96
C ILE A 878 -19.50 21.48 55.98
N ALA A 879 -18.56 22.24 55.42
CA ALA A 879 -18.77 23.61 54.96
C ALA A 879 -17.73 24.00 53.90
N ALA A 880 -18.19 24.54 52.78
CA ALA A 880 -17.39 25.26 51.80
C ALA A 880 -17.93 26.70 51.68
N PRO A 881 -17.22 27.66 51.06
CA PRO A 881 -15.81 27.66 50.65
C PRO A 881 -15.02 28.86 51.25
N GLU A 882 -13.69 28.92 51.04
CA GLU A 882 -12.98 30.07 50.44
C GLU A 882 -11.43 29.96 50.53
N ALA A 883 -10.76 30.62 49.57
CA ALA A 883 -9.36 31.08 49.60
C ALA A 883 -8.23 30.09 50.00
N VAL A 884 -7.67 29.40 49.00
CA VAL A 884 -6.27 28.93 49.05
C VAL A 884 -5.36 29.92 48.29
N THR A 885 -4.19 30.21 48.85
CA THR A 885 -3.26 31.25 48.39
C THR A 885 -2.59 30.95 47.05
N LYS A 886 -2.26 32.01 46.30
CA LYS A 886 -1.40 31.95 45.10
C LYS A 886 -0.14 31.12 45.33
N VAL A 887 0.14 30.21 44.39
CA VAL A 887 1.51 29.81 44.05
C VAL A 887 1.94 30.71 42.89
N GLU A 888 2.95 31.54 43.09
CA GLU A 888 3.54 32.35 42.01
C GLU A 888 4.46 31.46 41.17
N PHE A 889 3.87 30.80 40.16
CA PHE A 889 4.65 30.37 38.99
C PHE A 889 5.14 31.61 38.25
N GLN A 890 6.36 31.54 37.70
CA GLN A 890 6.83 32.56 36.78
C GLN A 890 6.04 32.44 35.48
N GLU A 891 5.28 33.48 35.13
CA GLU A 891 4.73 33.67 33.79
C GLU A 891 5.90 33.99 32.85
N GLU A 892 6.48 32.94 32.24
CA GLU A 892 6.99 33.11 30.88
C GLU A 892 5.77 33.38 29.98
N GLU A 893 5.83 34.42 29.14
CA GLU A 893 4.75 34.76 28.22
C GLU A 893 4.62 33.68 27.14
N THR A 894 3.82 32.64 27.42
CA THR A 894 3.40 31.67 26.42
C THR A 894 2.50 32.36 25.41
N GLU A 895 3.07 32.72 24.25
CA GLU A 895 2.32 33.23 23.10
C GLU A 895 1.10 32.33 22.85
N THR A 896 -0.10 32.86 23.05
CA THR A 896 -1.32 32.08 22.82
C THR A 896 -1.44 31.78 21.32
N LEU A 897 -1.89 30.55 21.01
CA LEU A 897 -1.95 30.01 19.63
C LEU A 897 -2.92 30.76 18.69
N SER A 898 -3.53 31.86 19.13
CA SER A 898 -4.53 32.65 18.40
C SER A 898 -3.96 33.56 17.30
N HIS A 899 -2.63 33.68 17.15
CA HIS A 899 -2.00 34.72 16.31
C HIS A 899 -1.00 34.25 15.23
N LYS A 900 -0.87 32.93 14.95
CA LYS A 900 -0.04 32.43 13.82
C LYS A 900 -0.77 32.20 12.49
N HIS A 901 -2.10 32.33 12.45
CA HIS A 901 -2.89 32.25 11.21
C HIS A 901 -3.67 33.54 10.92
N ALA A 902 -2.94 34.64 10.73
CA ALA A 902 -3.45 35.87 10.13
C ALA A 902 -3.59 35.77 8.59
N ASP A 903 -4.01 34.60 8.08
CA ASP A 903 -4.16 34.30 6.65
C ASP A 903 -5.43 34.94 6.08
N GLU A 904 -5.42 35.38 4.83
CA GLU A 904 -6.56 36.02 4.17
C GLU A 904 -7.70 35.03 3.90
N LYS A 905 -7.42 33.72 3.79
CA LYS A 905 -8.37 32.68 3.38
C LYS A 905 -9.50 32.35 4.37
N LEU A 906 -9.26 32.40 5.69
CA LEU A 906 -10.30 32.08 6.68
C LEU A 906 -11.43 33.13 6.67
N SER A 907 -12.69 32.67 6.79
CA SER A 907 -13.86 33.54 6.85
C SER A 907 -13.90 34.37 8.14
N LYS A 908 -14.79 35.38 8.17
CA LYS A 908 -15.03 36.20 9.36
C LYS A 908 -15.61 35.40 10.54
N LEU A 909 -16.20 34.23 10.29
CA LEU A 909 -16.76 33.35 11.31
C LEU A 909 -15.65 32.51 11.96
N GLU A 910 -14.84 31.82 11.15
CA GLU A 910 -13.74 30.98 11.63
C GLU A 910 -12.67 31.80 12.36
N LYS A 911 -12.31 32.97 11.81
CA LYS A 911 -11.41 33.93 12.48
C LYS A 911 -11.94 34.40 13.83
N LYS A 912 -13.27 34.39 14.04
CA LYS A 912 -13.90 34.79 15.30
C LYS A 912 -13.97 33.62 16.29
N PHE A 913 -14.32 32.42 15.82
CA PHE A 913 -14.28 31.19 16.60
C PHE A 913 -12.86 30.93 17.15
N LEU A 914 -11.85 30.85 16.27
CA LEU A 914 -10.47 30.56 16.64
C LEU A 914 -9.85 31.62 17.56
N LYS A 915 -10.25 32.90 17.41
CA LYS A 915 -9.84 33.97 18.33
C LYS A 915 -10.43 33.81 19.73
N ASN A 916 -11.61 33.21 19.86
CA ASN A 916 -12.30 33.06 21.12
C ASN A 916 -11.79 31.87 21.97
N VAL A 917 -10.90 31.02 21.43
CA VAL A 917 -10.35 29.85 22.13
C VAL A 917 -9.42 30.27 23.27
N ASP A 918 -9.62 29.70 24.46
CA ASP A 918 -9.06 30.12 25.74
C ASP A 918 -8.41 28.94 26.48
N THR A 919 -7.08 28.84 26.43
CA THR A 919 -6.32 27.74 27.08
C THR A 919 -6.48 27.69 28.60
N PRO A 920 -6.50 28.82 29.36
CA PRO A 920 -6.93 28.83 30.75
C PRO A 920 -8.32 28.20 31.00
N GLN A 921 -9.31 28.46 30.14
CA GLN A 921 -10.65 27.91 30.27
C GLN A 921 -10.70 26.40 29.95
N ILE A 922 -9.96 25.94 28.92
CA ILE A 922 -9.74 24.50 28.67
C ILE A 922 -9.15 23.83 29.92
N ARG A 923 -8.16 24.45 30.57
CA ARG A 923 -7.55 23.92 31.81
C ARG A 923 -8.57 23.85 32.96
N ALA A 924 -9.49 24.80 33.06
CA ALA A 924 -10.54 24.78 34.07
C ALA A 924 -11.55 23.63 33.84
N TYR A 925 -11.99 23.42 32.59
CA TYR A 925 -12.83 22.28 32.22
C TYR A 925 -12.12 20.94 32.44
N HIS A 926 -10.85 20.86 32.05
CA HIS A 926 -10.01 19.68 32.26
C HIS A 926 -9.89 19.31 33.74
N ALA A 927 -9.61 20.30 34.60
CA ALA A 927 -9.52 20.11 36.04
C ALA A 927 -10.88 19.76 36.69
N ALA A 928 -12.01 20.13 36.09
CA ALA A 928 -13.33 19.74 36.61
C ALA A 928 -13.55 18.23 36.51
N TYR A 929 -13.44 17.66 35.30
CA TYR A 929 -13.54 16.21 35.08
C TYR A 929 -12.39 15.45 35.76
N ALA A 930 -11.15 15.92 35.60
CA ALA A 930 -9.96 15.20 36.06
C ALA A 930 -9.73 15.18 37.59
N SER A 931 -10.66 15.72 38.39
CA SER A 931 -10.50 15.90 39.83
C SER A 931 -10.83 14.66 40.68
N VAL A 932 -11.75 13.81 40.21
CA VAL A 932 -12.30 12.65 40.96
C VAL A 932 -12.63 11.50 40.02
N PRO A 933 -12.60 10.23 40.47
CA PRO A 933 -13.14 9.10 39.71
C PRO A 933 -14.65 9.27 39.41
N HIS A 934 -15.06 8.84 38.22
CA HIS A 934 -16.45 8.99 37.75
C HIS A 934 -16.84 7.83 36.82
N PRO A 935 -16.89 6.58 37.34
CA PRO A 935 -17.27 5.42 36.53
C PRO A 935 -18.75 5.48 36.13
N ALA A 936 -19.07 4.92 34.96
CA ALA A 936 -20.41 4.92 34.39
C ALA A 936 -21.48 4.43 35.39
N GLY A 937 -22.59 5.18 35.48
CA GLY A 937 -23.71 4.89 36.40
C GLY A 937 -23.47 5.25 37.86
N SER A 938 -22.31 5.82 38.20
CA SER A 938 -22.07 6.36 39.54
C SER A 938 -22.75 7.71 39.77
N ALA A 939 -22.94 8.07 41.04
CA ALA A 939 -23.43 9.41 41.40
C ALA A 939 -22.51 10.54 40.92
N GLN A 940 -21.22 10.27 40.70
CA GLN A 940 -20.26 11.25 40.21
C GLN A 940 -20.28 11.34 38.67
N ASP A 941 -20.51 10.26 37.93
CA ASP A 941 -20.83 10.31 36.50
C ASP A 941 -22.06 11.20 36.25
N TYR A 942 -23.16 10.96 36.96
CA TYR A 942 -24.35 11.84 36.90
C TYR A 942 -24.03 13.31 37.23
N ALA A 943 -23.13 13.57 38.18
CA ALA A 943 -22.67 14.93 38.48
C ALA A 943 -21.87 15.55 37.32
N THR A 944 -21.07 14.77 36.57
CA THR A 944 -20.43 15.24 35.33
C THR A 944 -21.45 15.49 34.21
N ALA A 945 -22.51 14.68 34.11
CA ALA A 945 -23.58 14.86 33.14
C ALA A 945 -24.34 16.18 33.39
N LEU A 946 -24.75 16.41 34.64
CA LEU A 946 -25.35 17.68 35.08
C LEU A 946 -24.43 18.88 34.80
N TYR A 947 -23.15 18.79 35.17
CA TYR A 947 -22.18 19.85 34.88
C TYR A 947 -22.06 20.16 33.38
N THR A 948 -22.03 19.13 32.53
CA THR A 948 -21.96 19.27 31.07
C THR A 948 -23.20 20.01 30.53
N ALA A 949 -24.39 19.63 31.00
CA ALA A 949 -25.64 20.28 30.62
C ALA A 949 -25.69 21.74 31.08
N GLU A 950 -25.31 22.04 32.34
CA GLU A 950 -25.22 23.41 32.86
C GLU A 950 -24.25 24.28 32.04
N GLN A 951 -23.12 23.72 31.59
CA GLN A 951 -22.19 24.44 30.71
C GLN A 951 -22.85 24.73 29.35
N PHE A 952 -23.43 23.73 28.67
CA PHE A 952 -24.13 23.94 27.39
C PHE A 952 -25.25 24.99 27.49
N GLU A 953 -26.10 24.93 28.52
CA GLU A 953 -27.14 25.94 28.77
C GLU A 953 -26.53 27.35 28.96
N SER A 954 -25.43 27.47 29.73
CA SER A 954 -24.74 28.76 29.95
C SER A 954 -24.16 29.38 28.66
N PHE A 955 -23.91 28.55 27.65
CA PHE A 955 -23.45 28.99 26.33
C PHE A 955 -24.61 29.38 25.40
N GLY A 956 -25.85 29.06 25.77
CA GLY A 956 -27.05 29.27 24.94
C GLY A 956 -27.37 28.10 24.00
N ILE A 957 -26.88 26.90 24.32
CA ILE A 957 -27.14 25.65 23.59
C ILE A 957 -28.24 24.88 24.35
N ASN A 958 -29.20 24.29 23.64
CA ASN A 958 -30.28 23.55 24.29
C ASN A 958 -29.78 22.15 24.72
N ALA A 959 -29.60 21.93 26.02
CA ALA A 959 -29.17 20.64 26.55
C ALA A 959 -30.36 19.71 26.85
N GLU A 960 -30.17 18.41 26.59
CA GLU A 960 -31.01 17.32 27.07
C GLU A 960 -30.10 16.24 27.69
N ILE A 961 -30.55 15.61 28.78
CA ILE A 961 -29.88 14.43 29.35
C ILE A 961 -30.75 13.21 29.04
N ILE A 962 -30.18 12.25 28.31
CA ILE A 962 -30.86 11.02 27.90
C ILE A 962 -30.38 9.88 28.79
N GLU A 963 -31.33 9.14 29.37
CA GLU A 963 -31.05 8.06 30.32
C GLU A 963 -31.20 6.69 29.65
N TYR A 964 -30.10 5.92 29.62
CA TYR A 964 -30.05 4.54 29.10
C TYR A 964 -29.74 3.56 30.24
N TYR A 965 -30.14 2.30 30.08
CA TYR A 965 -30.05 1.25 31.10
C TYR A 965 -29.22 0.04 30.63
N PRO A 966 -27.93 0.20 30.28
CA PRO A 966 -27.08 -0.91 29.85
C PRO A 966 -26.76 -1.89 31.00
N LEU A 967 -26.21 -3.06 30.65
CA LEU A 967 -25.49 -3.88 31.62
C LEU A 967 -24.22 -3.15 32.09
N LEU A 968 -24.18 -2.74 33.35
CA LEU A 968 -22.96 -2.28 34.03
C LEU A 968 -22.22 -3.48 34.63
N SER A 969 -20.90 -3.37 34.76
CA SER A 969 -20.04 -4.41 35.32
C SER A 969 -19.00 -3.79 36.26
N LEU A 970 -19.15 -3.99 37.56
CA LEU A 970 -18.33 -3.35 38.59
C LEU A 970 -17.70 -4.37 39.56
N PRO A 971 -16.46 -4.17 40.04
CA PRO A 971 -15.75 -5.16 40.86
C PRO A 971 -16.22 -5.17 42.33
N LEU A 972 -16.76 -6.29 42.80
CA LEU A 972 -17.12 -6.53 44.21
C LEU A 972 -15.97 -7.20 44.99
N HIS A 973 -15.32 -8.19 44.39
CA HIS A 973 -14.21 -8.95 44.99
C HIS A 973 -13.18 -9.34 43.92
N ARG A 974 -11.90 -9.31 44.29
CA ARG A 974 -10.80 -9.82 43.46
C ARG A 974 -9.70 -10.35 44.38
N ARG A 975 -9.18 -11.53 44.09
CA ARG A 975 -8.07 -12.14 44.82
C ARG A 975 -7.33 -13.14 43.94
N VAL A 976 -6.00 -13.08 43.97
CA VAL A 976 -5.12 -14.06 43.34
C VAL A 976 -4.07 -14.50 44.35
N ALA A 977 -3.89 -15.81 44.52
CA ALA A 977 -2.88 -16.38 45.39
C ALA A 977 -2.17 -17.57 44.74
N ILE A 978 -0.84 -17.62 44.88
CA ILE A 978 -0.04 -18.81 44.59
C ILE A 978 -0.26 -19.79 45.74
N VAL A 979 -0.74 -21.00 45.42
CA VAL A 979 -1.05 -22.08 46.37
C VAL A 979 0.01 -23.18 46.32
N SER A 980 0.57 -23.44 45.14
CA SER A 980 1.69 -24.34 44.90
C SER A 980 2.69 -23.68 43.94
N PRO A 981 4.01 -23.91 44.08
CA PRO A 981 4.67 -24.67 45.15
C PRO A 981 4.72 -23.90 46.49
N LEU A 982 4.92 -24.62 47.60
CA LEU A 982 4.80 -24.08 48.98
C LEU A 982 5.83 -23.00 49.34
N ASP A 983 6.95 -22.92 48.63
CA ASP A 983 7.98 -21.89 48.76
C ASP A 983 7.71 -20.65 47.90
N ALA A 984 6.96 -20.80 46.82
CA ALA A 984 6.40 -19.67 46.07
C ALA A 984 5.12 -19.11 46.72
N ALA A 985 4.37 -19.93 47.47
CA ALA A 985 3.03 -19.65 47.97
C ALA A 985 2.87 -18.29 48.68
N ARG A 986 1.96 -17.47 48.17
CA ARG A 986 1.68 -16.09 48.63
C ARG A 986 0.36 -15.58 48.07
N GLU A 987 -0.25 -14.62 48.74
CA GLU A 987 -1.30 -13.78 48.14
C GLU A 987 -0.66 -12.63 47.35
N LEU A 988 -1.20 -12.30 46.19
CA LEU A 988 -0.70 -11.19 45.36
C LEU A 988 -1.39 -9.89 45.80
N ASN A 989 -0.61 -8.82 46.03
CA ASN A 989 -1.17 -7.51 46.33
C ASN A 989 -1.75 -6.88 45.06
N LEU A 990 -3.07 -6.92 44.90
CA LEU A 990 -3.82 -6.39 43.74
C LEU A 990 -4.23 -4.91 43.88
N THR A 991 -3.49 -4.14 44.68
CA THR A 991 -3.68 -2.70 44.88
C THR A 991 -2.54 -1.93 44.23
N GLU A 992 -2.85 -0.84 43.55
CA GLU A 992 -1.84 0.03 42.91
C GLU A 992 -1.06 0.84 43.95
N ALA A 993 0.11 1.35 43.55
CA ALA A 993 0.97 2.11 44.45
C ALA A 993 0.57 3.60 44.44
N THR A 994 0.34 4.18 45.62
CA THR A 994 0.12 5.62 45.75
C THR A 994 1.38 6.40 45.36
N VAL A 995 1.22 7.45 44.54
CA VAL A 995 2.30 8.29 44.03
C VAL A 995 2.35 9.59 44.83
N PRO A 996 3.44 9.87 45.60
CA PRO A 996 3.51 11.06 46.44
C PRO A 996 3.39 12.37 45.64
N GLY A 997 2.29 13.09 45.84
CA GLY A 997 1.96 14.33 45.14
C GLY A 997 0.82 14.21 44.13
N ASP A 998 0.42 12.99 43.75
CA ASP A 998 -0.76 12.74 42.91
C ASP A 998 -1.92 12.29 43.79
N ALA A 999 -2.89 13.18 43.99
CA ALA A 999 -4.07 12.93 44.81
C ALA A 999 -4.99 11.83 44.24
N CYS A 1000 -5.02 11.64 42.92
CA CYS A 1000 -5.85 10.64 42.27
C CYS A 1000 -5.40 9.22 42.62
N THR A 1001 -4.08 8.97 42.60
CA THR A 1001 -3.50 7.67 42.97
C THR A 1001 -3.73 7.27 44.44
N SER A 1002 -4.21 8.21 45.27
CA SER A 1002 -4.56 8.00 46.68
C SER A 1002 -6.05 8.17 46.98
N ASN A 1003 -6.91 8.27 45.96
CA ASN A 1003 -8.34 8.49 46.15
C ASN A 1003 -9.05 7.17 46.54
N GLU A 1004 -9.78 7.17 47.65
CA GLU A 1004 -10.51 6.00 48.17
C GLU A 1004 -11.74 5.63 47.31
N ASP A 1005 -12.25 6.56 46.49
CA ASP A 1005 -13.36 6.33 45.55
C ASP A 1005 -12.91 5.74 44.19
N ALA A 1006 -11.61 5.53 43.98
CA ALA A 1006 -11.09 4.98 42.73
C ALA A 1006 -11.40 3.48 42.61
N LEU A 1007 -11.93 3.05 41.46
CA LEU A 1007 -12.20 1.63 41.24
C LEU A 1007 -10.89 0.82 41.21
N PRO A 1008 -10.86 -0.35 41.87
CA PRO A 1008 -9.68 -1.20 41.85
C PRO A 1008 -9.42 -1.80 40.46
N PRO A 1009 -8.17 -2.20 40.12
CA PRO A 1009 -7.87 -2.85 38.85
C PRO A 1009 -8.73 -4.10 38.60
N TYR A 1010 -9.50 -4.07 37.51
CA TYR A 1010 -10.41 -5.12 37.08
C TYR A 1010 -10.50 -5.16 35.54
N LEU A 1011 -11.23 -6.15 35.02
CA LEU A 1011 -11.63 -6.20 33.61
C LEU A 1011 -13.15 -6.31 33.56
N GLY A 1012 -13.79 -5.32 32.91
CA GLY A 1012 -15.24 -5.27 32.75
C GLY A 1012 -15.79 -6.51 32.05
N TYR A 1013 -16.98 -6.93 32.48
CA TYR A 1013 -17.68 -8.15 32.07
C TYR A 1013 -16.97 -9.46 32.40
N SER A 1014 -15.99 -9.49 33.33
CA SER A 1014 -15.54 -10.77 33.90
C SER A 1014 -16.71 -11.55 34.51
N ASP A 1015 -16.69 -12.87 34.38
CA ASP A 1015 -17.56 -13.72 35.18
C ASP A 1015 -17.10 -13.76 36.65
N SER A 1016 -18.00 -14.17 37.54
CA SER A 1016 -17.77 -14.35 38.98
C SER A 1016 -17.50 -15.82 39.30
N GLY A 1017 -16.29 -16.13 39.76
CA GLY A 1017 -15.89 -17.50 40.08
C GLY A 1017 -14.69 -17.59 41.01
N ASN A 1018 -14.64 -18.68 41.79
CA ASN A 1018 -13.49 -19.06 42.62
C ASN A 1018 -12.92 -20.37 42.09
N VAL A 1019 -11.78 -20.28 41.42
CA VAL A 1019 -11.12 -21.36 40.66
C VAL A 1019 -9.76 -21.63 41.28
N THR A 1020 -9.43 -22.91 41.51
CA THR A 1020 -8.11 -23.32 41.98
C THR A 1020 -7.53 -24.35 41.03
N ALA A 1021 -6.52 -23.96 40.24
CA ALA A 1021 -6.05 -24.72 39.10
C ALA A 1021 -4.57 -24.47 38.76
N PRO A 1022 -3.91 -25.39 38.02
CA PRO A 1022 -2.59 -25.16 37.44
C PRO A 1022 -2.58 -23.98 36.46
N VAL A 1023 -1.39 -23.43 36.19
CA VAL A 1023 -1.20 -22.29 35.26
C VAL A 1023 -0.50 -22.73 33.98
N VAL A 1024 -0.98 -22.22 32.84
CA VAL A 1024 -0.23 -22.26 31.57
C VAL A 1024 0.07 -20.85 31.11
N TYR A 1025 1.33 -20.57 30.76
CA TYR A 1025 1.72 -19.34 30.08
C TYR A 1025 1.42 -19.45 28.58
N VAL A 1026 0.62 -18.52 28.06
CA VAL A 1026 0.02 -18.58 26.71
C VAL A 1026 0.53 -17.46 25.78
N ASN A 1027 1.64 -16.79 26.16
CA ASN A 1027 2.18 -15.63 25.45
C ASN A 1027 1.08 -14.59 25.16
N PHE A 1028 0.64 -14.39 23.91
CA PHE A 1028 -0.38 -13.41 23.55
C PHE A 1028 -1.81 -13.96 23.52
N ALA A 1029 -2.01 -15.26 23.70
CA ALA A 1029 -3.28 -15.95 23.46
C ALA A 1029 -3.86 -15.64 22.06
N THR A 1030 -3.00 -15.68 21.05
CA THR A 1030 -3.41 -15.76 19.64
C THR A 1030 -3.78 -17.20 19.28
N PRO A 1031 -4.52 -17.42 18.16
CA PRO A 1031 -4.76 -18.78 17.66
C PRO A 1031 -3.46 -19.57 17.41
N ALA A 1032 -2.38 -18.91 17.00
CA ALA A 1032 -1.07 -19.52 16.82
C ALA A 1032 -0.44 -19.97 18.16
N ASP A 1033 -0.59 -19.20 19.24
CA ASP A 1033 -0.08 -19.60 20.56
C ASP A 1033 -0.78 -20.86 21.08
N PHE A 1034 -2.11 -20.94 20.95
CA PHE A 1034 -2.89 -22.11 21.33
C PHE A 1034 -2.59 -23.34 20.45
N GLN A 1035 -2.40 -23.14 19.14
CA GLN A 1035 -1.95 -24.21 18.24
C GLN A 1035 -0.57 -24.74 18.63
N TRP A 1036 0.38 -23.85 18.96
CA TRP A 1036 1.73 -24.23 19.39
C TRP A 1036 1.72 -25.02 20.70
N LEU A 1037 0.91 -24.62 21.68
CA LEU A 1037 0.73 -25.35 22.95
C LEU A 1037 0.17 -26.76 22.72
N LYS A 1038 -0.85 -26.87 21.88
CA LYS A 1038 -1.47 -28.15 21.52
C LYS A 1038 -0.48 -29.06 20.78
N ALA A 1039 0.27 -28.54 19.81
CA ALA A 1039 1.32 -29.27 19.10
C ALA A 1039 2.48 -29.68 20.04
N SER A 1040 2.76 -28.87 21.06
CA SER A 1040 3.74 -29.15 22.11
C SER A 1040 3.25 -30.11 23.20
N ASN A 1041 2.08 -30.74 23.02
CA ASN A 1041 1.41 -31.63 23.98
C ASN A 1041 1.24 -30.98 25.37
N VAL A 1042 0.77 -29.74 25.42
CA VAL A 1042 0.39 -29.03 26.66
C VAL A 1042 -1.11 -29.15 26.86
N THR A 1043 -1.55 -29.65 28.01
CA THR A 1043 -2.96 -29.64 28.41
C THR A 1043 -3.39 -28.24 28.86
N LEU A 1044 -4.57 -27.80 28.41
CA LEU A 1044 -5.14 -26.47 28.68
C LEU A 1044 -6.45 -26.55 29.49
N GLU A 1045 -7.25 -27.58 29.23
CA GLU A 1045 -8.55 -27.82 29.87
C GLU A 1045 -8.45 -27.80 31.41
N GLY A 1046 -9.30 -27.00 32.05
CA GLY A 1046 -9.36 -26.84 33.50
C GLY A 1046 -8.25 -25.97 34.12
N LYS A 1047 -7.35 -25.37 33.34
CA LYS A 1047 -6.21 -24.56 33.84
C LYS A 1047 -6.45 -23.05 33.72
N ILE A 1048 -5.68 -22.26 34.46
CA ILE A 1048 -5.67 -20.79 34.36
C ILE A 1048 -4.64 -20.34 33.32
N ALA A 1049 -5.04 -19.46 32.41
CA ALA A 1049 -4.14 -18.84 31.44
C ALA A 1049 -3.39 -17.65 32.06
N LEU A 1050 -2.08 -17.57 31.87
CA LEU A 1050 -1.30 -16.35 32.07
C LEU A 1050 -0.90 -15.78 30.71
N VAL A 1051 -1.30 -14.54 30.43
CA VAL A 1051 -1.29 -13.94 29.09
C VAL A 1051 -0.68 -12.52 29.14
N ARG A 1052 0.13 -12.17 28.14
CA ARG A 1052 0.66 -10.83 27.91
C ARG A 1052 -0.41 -9.90 27.35
N TYR A 1053 -0.32 -8.61 27.66
CA TYR A 1053 -1.28 -7.59 27.24
C TYR A 1053 -1.37 -7.43 25.70
N GLY A 1054 -0.24 -7.32 25.01
CA GLY A 1054 -0.17 -7.02 23.57
C GLY A 1054 -0.68 -8.12 22.63
N GLY A 1055 -0.53 -7.90 21.31
CA GLY A 1055 -0.71 -8.93 20.27
C GLY A 1055 -2.13 -9.44 19.98
N ASN A 1056 -3.14 -9.14 20.82
CA ASN A 1056 -4.55 -9.50 20.58
C ASN A 1056 -5.50 -8.59 21.41
N PHE A 1057 -6.77 -8.46 21.03
CA PHE A 1057 -7.76 -7.70 21.82
C PHE A 1057 -8.09 -8.42 23.14
N ARG A 1058 -8.31 -7.66 24.22
CA ARG A 1058 -8.50 -8.19 25.59
C ARG A 1058 -9.58 -9.28 25.66
N GLY A 1059 -10.78 -9.02 25.13
CA GLY A 1059 -11.89 -9.99 25.13
C GLY A 1059 -11.63 -11.24 24.27
N LEU A 1060 -10.91 -11.11 23.15
CA LEU A 1060 -10.58 -12.25 22.29
C LEU A 1060 -9.63 -13.23 22.98
N LYS A 1061 -8.71 -12.76 23.83
CA LYS A 1061 -7.83 -13.62 24.65
C LYS A 1061 -8.64 -14.52 25.58
N VAL A 1062 -9.68 -13.96 26.23
CA VAL A 1062 -10.55 -14.69 27.16
C VAL A 1062 -11.44 -15.68 26.41
N MET A 1063 -12.11 -15.22 25.35
CA MET A 1063 -12.94 -16.07 24.49
C MET A 1063 -12.17 -17.27 23.92
N LEU A 1064 -10.92 -17.08 23.46
CA LEU A 1064 -10.09 -18.18 22.96
C LEU A 1064 -9.64 -19.14 24.06
N ALA A 1065 -9.32 -18.64 25.26
CA ALA A 1065 -9.00 -19.48 26.41
C ALA A 1065 -10.22 -20.34 26.84
N GLU A 1066 -11.41 -19.74 26.88
CA GLU A 1066 -12.68 -20.40 27.15
C GLU A 1066 -13.00 -21.48 26.11
N GLN A 1067 -12.82 -21.19 24.81
CA GLN A 1067 -12.95 -22.17 23.72
C GLN A 1067 -11.93 -23.32 23.79
N HIS A 1068 -10.81 -23.13 24.49
CA HIS A 1068 -9.83 -24.17 24.81
C HIS A 1068 -10.04 -24.83 26.18
N GLY A 1069 -11.18 -24.58 26.82
CA GLY A 1069 -11.60 -25.21 28.08
C GLY A 1069 -10.85 -24.70 29.32
N MET A 1070 -10.16 -23.57 29.22
CA MET A 1070 -9.43 -22.98 30.34
C MET A 1070 -10.40 -22.37 31.37
N ALA A 1071 -10.08 -22.48 32.65
CA ALA A 1071 -10.98 -22.16 33.76
C ALA A 1071 -10.86 -20.71 34.28
N GLY A 1072 -10.01 -19.87 33.68
CA GLY A 1072 -9.83 -18.47 34.06
C GLY A 1072 -8.60 -17.85 33.40
N VAL A 1073 -8.51 -16.51 33.41
CA VAL A 1073 -7.47 -15.78 32.66
C VAL A 1073 -6.84 -14.66 33.49
N LEU A 1074 -5.52 -14.53 33.41
CA LEU A 1074 -4.73 -13.46 34.02
C LEU A 1074 -3.97 -12.73 32.92
N ILE A 1075 -4.25 -11.43 32.73
CA ILE A 1075 -3.63 -10.61 31.69
C ILE A 1075 -2.65 -9.62 32.32
N TYR A 1076 -1.40 -9.58 31.87
CA TYR A 1076 -0.39 -8.66 32.42
C TYR A 1076 0.32 -7.82 31.35
N SER A 1077 0.59 -6.55 31.65
CA SER A 1077 1.37 -5.65 30.79
C SER A 1077 2.85 -5.94 30.94
N ASP A 1078 3.50 -6.40 29.87
CA ASP A 1078 4.93 -6.77 29.86
C ASP A 1078 5.78 -5.53 29.50
N PRO A 1079 6.84 -5.16 30.25
CA PRO A 1079 7.55 -3.88 30.06
C PRO A 1079 8.27 -3.64 28.72
N MET A 1080 8.28 -4.61 27.80
CA MET A 1080 8.71 -4.39 26.40
C MET A 1080 7.59 -3.84 25.50
N GLU A 1081 6.35 -3.85 26.00
CA GLU A 1081 5.11 -3.74 25.22
C GLU A 1081 4.02 -2.96 26.00
N ASP A 1082 4.42 -1.95 26.79
CA ASP A 1082 3.49 -1.10 27.53
C ASP A 1082 2.77 -0.05 26.65
N GLY A 1083 3.17 0.06 25.38
CA GLY A 1083 2.50 0.88 24.36
C GLY A 1083 1.14 0.33 23.92
N TYR A 1084 0.25 1.25 23.53
CA TYR A 1084 -1.12 0.94 23.08
C TYR A 1084 -1.13 0.36 21.65
N ALA A 1085 -0.70 -0.89 21.51
CA ALA A 1085 -0.63 -1.60 20.23
C ALA A 1085 -2.05 -1.88 19.67
N GLN A 1086 -2.54 -0.95 18.85
CA GLN A 1086 -3.75 -1.10 18.07
C GLN A 1086 -3.56 -2.17 16.98
N GLY A 1087 -3.83 -3.43 17.32
CA GLY A 1087 -4.28 -4.38 16.31
C GLY A 1087 -5.54 -3.85 15.61
N PRO A 1088 -5.93 -4.38 14.44
CA PRO A 1088 -7.13 -3.92 13.75
C PRO A 1088 -8.33 -3.98 14.70
N TYR A 1089 -9.10 -2.88 14.77
CA TYR A 1089 -10.37 -2.81 15.49
C TYR A 1089 -11.38 -3.78 14.85
N ASN A 1090 -11.25 -5.06 15.17
CA ASN A 1090 -12.28 -6.06 14.95
C ASN A 1090 -13.47 -5.68 15.82
N SER A 1091 -14.45 -5.02 15.22
CA SER A 1091 -15.67 -4.58 15.88
C SER A 1091 -16.57 -5.76 16.25
N ILE A 1092 -16.19 -6.45 17.33
CA ILE A 1092 -17.19 -6.94 18.28
C ILE A 1092 -18.06 -5.73 18.64
N SER A 1093 -19.38 -5.87 18.53
CA SER A 1093 -20.32 -4.75 18.57
C SER A 1093 -20.13 -3.87 19.80
N GLY A 1094 -19.81 -2.60 19.59
CA GLY A 1094 -19.92 -1.58 20.63
C GLY A 1094 -21.39 -1.33 21.01
N GLY A 1095 -21.63 -0.96 22.26
CA GLY A 1095 -22.95 -0.87 22.88
C GLY A 1095 -23.14 -1.91 24.00
N ASP A 1096 -24.34 -1.97 24.55
CA ASP A 1096 -24.72 -2.93 25.60
C ASP A 1096 -24.70 -4.37 25.07
N PRO A 1097 -23.95 -5.30 25.69
CA PRO A 1097 -23.91 -6.70 25.27
C PRO A 1097 -25.26 -7.41 25.42
N LEU A 1098 -26.21 -6.89 26.22
CA LEU A 1098 -27.53 -7.49 26.39
C LEU A 1098 -28.59 -6.95 25.41
N THR A 1099 -28.37 -5.81 24.75
CA THR A 1099 -29.27 -5.27 23.70
C THR A 1099 -28.53 -5.01 22.37
N PRO A 1100 -27.80 -6.01 21.80
CA PRO A 1100 -26.90 -5.78 20.67
C PRO A 1100 -27.63 -5.24 19.43
N GLY A 1101 -27.34 -3.99 19.06
CA GLY A 1101 -27.96 -3.28 17.94
C GLY A 1101 -29.22 -2.48 18.29
N PHE A 1102 -29.59 -2.38 19.56
CA PHE A 1102 -30.73 -1.62 20.08
C PHE A 1102 -30.29 -0.74 21.27
N PRO A 1103 -30.92 0.43 21.50
CA PRO A 1103 -30.66 1.21 22.70
C PRO A 1103 -31.26 0.53 23.93
N SER A 1104 -30.54 0.53 25.05
CA SER A 1104 -30.96 -0.05 26.33
C SER A 1104 -32.04 0.81 27.00
N LEU A 1105 -33.25 0.86 26.43
CA LEU A 1105 -34.35 1.68 26.94
C LEU A 1105 -35.18 0.91 27.99
N PRO A 1106 -35.89 1.63 28.89
CA PRO A 1106 -36.78 1.02 29.87
C PRO A 1106 -37.89 0.15 29.23
N GLY A 1107 -37.77 -1.16 29.36
CA GLY A 1107 -38.75 -2.14 28.89
C GLY A 1107 -38.42 -2.85 27.57
N GLU A 1108 -37.27 -2.57 26.96
CA GLU A 1108 -36.76 -3.35 25.81
C GLU A 1108 -36.31 -4.77 26.23
N PRO A 1109 -36.25 -5.74 25.30
CA PRO A 1109 -35.93 -7.13 25.61
C PRO A 1109 -34.41 -7.37 25.69
N TYR A 1110 -33.88 -7.38 26.92
CA TYR A 1110 -32.51 -7.81 27.22
C TYR A 1110 -32.33 -9.31 26.97
N LEU A 1111 -31.17 -9.70 26.41
CA LEU A 1111 -30.69 -11.08 26.44
C LEU A 1111 -30.45 -11.53 27.89
N SER A 1112 -30.49 -12.83 28.15
CA SER A 1112 -29.92 -13.37 29.38
C SER A 1112 -28.38 -13.31 29.31
N THR A 1113 -27.70 -13.26 30.45
CA THR A 1113 -26.24 -13.35 30.50
C THR A 1113 -25.76 -14.70 29.95
N GLU A 1114 -26.47 -15.80 30.24
CA GLU A 1114 -26.16 -17.16 29.72
C GLU A 1114 -26.28 -17.27 28.19
N ASP A 1115 -27.23 -16.55 27.57
CA ASP A 1115 -27.39 -16.49 26.11
C ASP A 1115 -26.39 -15.53 25.44
N CYS A 1116 -25.75 -14.65 26.22
CA CYS A 1116 -24.87 -13.60 25.72
C CYS A 1116 -23.46 -14.14 25.40
N LYS A 1117 -23.17 -14.28 24.10
CA LYS A 1117 -21.90 -14.82 23.58
C LYS A 1117 -20.78 -13.78 23.40
N THR A 1118 -21.02 -12.54 23.81
CA THR A 1118 -20.06 -11.42 23.73
C THR A 1118 -19.46 -11.05 25.09
N ILE A 1119 -20.00 -11.57 26.19
CA ILE A 1119 -19.36 -11.57 27.52
C ILE A 1119 -18.67 -12.92 27.76
N PRO A 1120 -17.53 -12.97 28.49
CA PRO A 1120 -16.86 -14.21 28.86
C PRO A 1120 -17.54 -14.92 30.03
N HIS A 1121 -17.42 -16.25 30.06
CA HIS A 1121 -18.01 -17.15 31.07
C HIS A 1121 -16.95 -17.78 31.98
N ILE A 1122 -15.82 -17.08 32.17
CA ILE A 1122 -14.72 -17.48 33.05
C ILE A 1122 -14.11 -16.28 33.80
N PRO A 1123 -13.70 -16.44 35.08
CA PRO A 1123 -13.15 -15.37 35.88
C PRO A 1123 -11.83 -14.85 35.29
N THR A 1124 -11.70 -13.53 35.19
CA THR A 1124 -10.60 -12.86 34.50
C THR A 1124 -10.13 -11.62 35.27
N LEU A 1125 -8.81 -11.46 35.49
CA LEU A 1125 -8.23 -10.29 36.15
C LEU A 1125 -6.99 -9.72 35.43
N PRO A 1126 -6.76 -8.40 35.54
CA PRO A 1126 -5.50 -7.77 35.16
C PRO A 1126 -4.44 -7.97 36.25
N LEU A 1127 -3.17 -7.99 35.86
CA LEU A 1127 -2.01 -8.01 36.75
C LEU A 1127 -0.96 -6.97 36.30
N SER A 1128 -0.27 -6.37 37.26
CA SER A 1128 1.00 -5.69 36.98
C SER A 1128 2.10 -6.73 36.69
N TYR A 1129 3.13 -6.34 35.93
CA TYR A 1129 4.29 -7.21 35.70
C TYR A 1129 4.99 -7.64 37.00
N GLY A 1130 4.93 -6.82 38.06
CA GLY A 1130 5.46 -7.17 39.38
C GLY A 1130 4.70 -8.32 40.06
N GLN A 1131 3.39 -8.43 39.84
CA GLN A 1131 2.58 -9.56 40.30
C GLN A 1131 2.80 -10.79 39.39
N ALA A 1132 2.76 -10.59 38.07
CA ALA A 1132 2.96 -11.65 37.08
C ALA A 1132 4.34 -12.31 37.19
N ARG A 1133 5.39 -11.53 37.51
CA ARG A 1133 6.74 -12.03 37.82
C ARG A 1133 6.70 -13.18 38.83
N PHE A 1134 5.97 -13.07 39.94
CA PHE A 1134 5.94 -14.11 40.95
C PHE A 1134 5.30 -15.42 40.46
N ILE A 1135 4.36 -15.33 39.51
CA ILE A 1135 3.78 -16.50 38.85
C ILE A 1135 4.82 -17.08 37.90
N LEU A 1136 5.37 -16.27 36.99
CA LEU A 1136 6.37 -16.66 35.99
C LEU A 1136 7.65 -17.26 36.58
N GLU A 1137 8.13 -16.76 37.73
CA GLU A 1137 9.29 -17.30 38.46
C GLU A 1137 9.00 -18.66 39.12
N SER A 1138 7.72 -19.01 39.33
CA SER A 1138 7.32 -20.33 39.86
C SER A 1138 7.09 -21.38 38.77
N LEU A 1139 6.81 -20.97 37.52
CA LEU A 1139 6.52 -21.89 36.42
C LEU A 1139 7.71 -22.79 36.09
N GLY A 1140 7.39 -24.06 35.82
CA GLY A 1140 8.32 -25.09 35.36
C GLY A 1140 7.90 -25.74 34.04
N GLY A 1141 8.28 -26.99 33.85
CA GLY A 1141 8.05 -27.75 32.62
C GLY A 1141 8.95 -27.33 31.45
N LYS A 1142 8.38 -27.29 30.25
CA LYS A 1142 9.05 -26.85 29.01
C LYS A 1142 9.37 -25.36 29.08
N LYS A 1143 10.58 -24.98 28.67
CA LYS A 1143 10.91 -23.56 28.44
C LYS A 1143 10.10 -23.06 27.24
N ALA A 1144 9.52 -21.87 27.36
CA ALA A 1144 8.79 -21.23 26.28
C ALA A 1144 9.73 -20.85 25.11
N PRO A 1145 9.21 -20.67 23.87
CA PRO A 1145 9.97 -20.19 22.73
C PRO A 1145 10.78 -18.91 23.02
N ASN A 1146 11.84 -18.68 22.24
CA ASN A 1146 12.60 -17.43 22.32
C ASN A 1146 11.74 -16.20 21.98
N SER A 1147 10.76 -16.36 21.08
CA SER A 1147 9.75 -15.35 20.73
C SER A 1147 8.68 -15.11 21.81
N TRP A 1148 8.67 -15.89 22.89
CA TRP A 1148 7.74 -15.77 24.01
C TRP A 1148 8.42 -15.22 25.28
N GLN A 1149 9.70 -14.84 25.21
CA GLN A 1149 10.41 -14.21 26.32
C GLN A 1149 10.09 -12.70 26.32
N GLY A 1150 9.55 -12.19 27.43
CA GLY A 1150 9.34 -10.75 27.64
C GLY A 1150 10.47 -10.09 28.44
N ALA A 1151 10.21 -8.88 28.92
CA ALA A 1151 11.22 -7.99 29.53
C ALA A 1151 11.71 -8.42 30.93
N LEU A 1152 11.11 -9.44 31.55
CA LEU A 1152 11.29 -9.71 32.97
C LEU A 1152 12.51 -10.60 33.23
N GLU A 1153 13.44 -10.13 34.07
CA GLU A 1153 14.56 -10.92 34.59
C GLU A 1153 14.08 -11.95 35.63
N LEU A 1154 13.58 -13.10 35.17
CA LEU A 1154 13.03 -14.17 36.01
C LEU A 1154 14.13 -15.04 36.65
N GLY A 1155 14.06 -15.24 37.97
CA GLY A 1155 15.05 -15.99 38.75
C GLY A 1155 15.17 -17.49 38.44
N ASN A 1156 14.21 -18.07 37.72
CA ASN A 1156 14.24 -19.46 37.22
C ASN A 1156 14.97 -19.62 35.86
N GLY A 1157 15.49 -18.54 35.27
CA GLY A 1157 16.33 -18.58 34.06
C GLY A 1157 15.58 -18.45 32.73
N GLY A 1158 14.35 -17.92 32.76
CA GLY A 1158 13.57 -17.53 31.59
C GLY A 1158 12.09 -17.91 31.71
N TYR A 1159 11.31 -17.64 30.68
CA TYR A 1159 9.88 -17.93 30.66
C TYR A 1159 9.66 -19.43 30.38
N TYR A 1160 8.83 -20.07 31.21
CA TYR A 1160 8.42 -21.48 31.07
C TYR A 1160 6.92 -21.59 30.85
N VAL A 1161 6.47 -22.72 30.33
CA VAL A 1161 5.07 -22.92 29.90
C VAL A 1161 4.16 -23.33 31.06
N GLY A 1162 4.67 -24.01 32.09
CA GLY A 1162 3.87 -24.52 33.22
C GLY A 1162 3.22 -25.88 32.98
N ASP A 1163 3.67 -26.64 31.98
CA ASP A 1163 3.09 -27.93 31.61
C ASP A 1163 3.51 -29.12 32.52
N ASP A 1164 4.19 -28.84 33.63
CA ASP A 1164 4.43 -29.79 34.73
C ASP A 1164 3.38 -29.68 35.87
N ASP A 1165 2.41 -28.77 35.74
CA ASP A 1165 1.33 -28.50 36.70
C ASP A 1165 1.80 -28.17 38.14
N ALA A 1166 3.06 -27.78 38.32
CA ALA A 1166 3.64 -27.49 39.64
C ALA A 1166 3.12 -26.17 40.25
N THR A 1167 2.90 -25.15 39.42
CA THR A 1167 2.32 -23.87 39.82
C THR A 1167 0.79 -23.96 39.82
N VAL A 1168 0.18 -23.80 40.99
CA VAL A 1168 -1.28 -23.76 41.16
C VAL A 1168 -1.66 -22.41 41.76
N LEU A 1169 -2.61 -21.73 41.13
CA LEU A 1169 -3.21 -20.49 41.65
C LEU A 1169 -4.60 -20.77 42.22
N ASN A 1170 -5.01 -19.93 43.16
CA ASN A 1170 -6.41 -19.64 43.43
C ASN A 1170 -6.72 -18.24 42.85
N LEU A 1171 -7.74 -18.19 41.98
CA LEU A 1171 -8.29 -17.00 41.35
C LEU A 1171 -9.75 -16.87 41.80
N ASP A 1172 -10.07 -15.80 42.52
CA ASP A 1172 -11.39 -15.54 43.08
C ASP A 1172 -11.84 -14.13 42.66
N VAL A 1173 -12.95 -14.07 41.92
CA VAL A 1173 -13.53 -12.85 41.33
C VAL A 1173 -15.02 -12.83 41.64
N ALA A 1174 -15.54 -11.66 42.05
CA ALA A 1174 -16.96 -11.38 42.04
C ALA A 1174 -17.22 -10.00 41.43
N MET A 1175 -18.18 -9.94 40.51
CA MET A 1175 -18.60 -8.76 39.79
C MET A 1175 -20.08 -8.47 40.08
N ASP A 1176 -20.43 -7.19 40.21
CA ASP A 1176 -21.80 -6.71 40.08
C ASP A 1176 -22.07 -6.49 38.59
N ASN A 1177 -22.70 -7.48 37.96
CA ASN A 1177 -23.13 -7.43 36.57
C ASN A 1177 -24.65 -7.15 36.55
N SER A 1178 -25.03 -5.88 36.63
CA SER A 1178 -26.42 -5.45 36.79
C SER A 1178 -26.82 -4.32 35.84
N ILE A 1179 -28.09 -4.29 35.45
CA ILE A 1179 -28.66 -3.23 34.61
C ILE A 1179 -28.81 -1.97 35.46
N GLY A 1180 -28.16 -0.88 35.05
CA GLY A 1180 -28.14 0.39 35.76
C GLY A 1180 -28.11 1.58 34.81
N PRO A 1181 -28.52 2.78 35.28
CA PRO A 1181 -28.62 3.96 34.42
C PRO A 1181 -27.23 4.50 34.02
N ILE A 1182 -27.14 5.07 32.82
CA ILE A 1182 -26.09 6.00 32.37
C ILE A 1182 -26.76 7.22 31.72
N TRP A 1183 -26.02 8.32 31.57
CA TRP A 1183 -26.56 9.61 31.17
C TRP A 1183 -25.77 10.28 30.03
N ASP A 1184 -26.29 10.21 28.82
CA ASP A 1184 -25.74 10.91 27.66
C ASP A 1184 -26.21 12.37 27.66
N VAL A 1185 -25.34 13.33 27.35
CA VAL A 1185 -25.69 14.77 27.35
C VAL A 1185 -25.65 15.34 25.94
N ILE A 1186 -26.81 15.76 25.45
CA ILE A 1186 -27.04 16.18 24.07
C ILE A 1186 -27.30 17.69 24.00
N GLY A 1187 -26.28 18.46 23.63
CA GLY A 1187 -26.39 19.89 23.34
C GLY A 1187 -26.79 20.14 21.88
N THR A 1188 -27.95 20.75 21.64
CA THR A 1188 -28.49 20.99 20.29
C THR A 1188 -28.49 22.48 19.91
N ILE A 1189 -28.03 22.77 18.68
CA ILE A 1189 -28.12 24.06 18.02
C ILE A 1189 -28.91 23.88 16.71
N GLU A 1190 -30.18 24.31 16.69
CA GLU A 1190 -31.10 24.14 15.55
C GLU A 1190 -30.61 24.86 14.27
N GLY A 1191 -30.60 24.13 13.16
CA GLY A 1191 -30.22 24.64 11.83
C GLY A 1191 -31.25 25.60 11.23
N SER A 1192 -30.79 26.68 10.58
CA SER A 1192 -31.68 27.72 10.03
C SER A 1192 -32.23 27.45 8.62
N GLU A 1193 -31.70 26.46 7.89
CA GLU A 1193 -32.14 26.13 6.52
C GLU A 1193 -32.37 24.62 6.33
N GLU A 1194 -31.54 23.78 6.95
CA GLU A 1194 -31.57 22.31 6.86
C GLU A 1194 -31.63 21.70 8.29
N PRO A 1195 -32.69 21.95 9.09
CA PRO A 1195 -32.76 21.47 10.47
C PRO A 1195 -32.78 19.93 10.58
N ASP A 1196 -33.33 19.24 9.58
CA ASP A 1196 -33.38 17.78 9.46
C ASP A 1196 -32.02 17.16 9.03
N GLN A 1197 -30.98 17.98 8.86
CA GLN A 1197 -29.61 17.53 8.63
C GLN A 1197 -28.77 17.86 9.86
N MET A 1198 -28.09 16.86 10.41
CA MET A 1198 -27.32 16.99 11.65
C MET A 1198 -25.82 16.82 11.40
N VAL A 1199 -25.02 17.63 12.08
CA VAL A 1199 -23.58 17.41 12.25
C VAL A 1199 -23.33 17.08 13.71
N LEU A 1200 -22.77 15.90 13.99
CA LEU A 1200 -22.53 15.41 15.34
C LEU A 1200 -21.06 15.65 15.71
N ILE A 1201 -20.84 16.18 16.92
CA ILE A 1201 -19.55 16.31 17.60
C ILE A 1201 -19.69 15.51 18.89
N GLY A 1202 -18.75 14.60 19.18
CA GLY A 1202 -18.89 13.65 20.29
C GLY A 1202 -17.62 13.50 21.14
N ASN A 1203 -17.82 13.29 22.44
CA ASN A 1203 -16.83 12.68 23.35
C ASN A 1203 -17.58 11.65 24.25
N HIS A 1204 -16.88 10.99 25.17
CA HIS A 1204 -17.50 10.32 26.34
C HIS A 1204 -16.99 10.97 27.63
N ARG A 1205 -17.54 10.60 28.79
CA ARG A 1205 -17.09 11.15 30.09
C ARG A 1205 -16.62 10.13 31.10
N ASP A 1206 -17.05 8.87 31.03
CA ASP A 1206 -16.85 7.91 32.12
C ASP A 1206 -15.37 7.57 32.39
N ALA A 1207 -15.00 7.43 33.66
CA ALA A 1207 -13.63 7.12 34.05
C ALA A 1207 -13.56 6.29 35.36
N TRP A 1208 -12.93 5.11 35.30
CA TRP A 1208 -12.77 4.21 36.46
C TRP A 1208 -11.83 4.78 37.55
N VAL A 1209 -10.92 5.66 37.14
CA VAL A 1209 -10.09 6.54 37.98
C VAL A 1209 -10.36 7.99 37.54
N CYS A 1210 -9.59 8.99 37.96
CA CYS A 1210 -9.89 10.40 37.62
C CYS A 1210 -9.71 10.77 36.12
N GLY A 1211 -9.37 9.82 35.23
CA GLY A 1211 -9.53 9.98 33.78
C GLY A 1211 -8.83 11.18 33.12
N ALA A 1212 -7.68 11.63 33.62
CA ALA A 1212 -7.09 12.92 33.23
C ALA A 1212 -6.65 12.97 31.75
N VAL A 1213 -6.08 11.89 31.20
CA VAL A 1213 -5.75 11.81 29.77
C VAL A 1213 -6.99 11.39 28.98
N ASP A 1214 -7.63 10.33 29.44
CA ASP A 1214 -8.76 9.64 28.82
C ASP A 1214 -9.87 9.51 29.91
N PRO A 1215 -11.06 10.13 29.76
CA PRO A 1215 -11.53 10.95 28.63
C PRO A 1215 -11.42 12.47 28.83
N SER A 1216 -11.00 12.95 30.02
CA SER A 1216 -11.17 14.35 30.45
C SER A 1216 -10.58 15.40 29.51
N SER A 1217 -9.52 15.05 28.77
CA SER A 1217 -8.90 15.94 27.79
C SER A 1217 -9.84 16.27 26.61
N GLY A 1218 -10.57 15.27 26.12
CA GLY A 1218 -11.58 15.44 25.07
C GLY A 1218 -12.79 16.23 25.57
N SER A 1219 -13.32 15.90 26.75
CA SER A 1219 -14.46 16.60 27.36
C SER A 1219 -14.19 18.09 27.61
N ALA A 1220 -12.94 18.44 27.95
CA ALA A 1220 -12.51 19.83 28.08
C ALA A 1220 -12.47 20.58 26.75
N VAL A 1221 -11.98 19.95 25.68
CA VAL A 1221 -11.97 20.52 24.32
C VAL A 1221 -13.39 20.64 23.76
N MET A 1222 -14.26 19.65 24.02
CA MET A 1222 -15.67 19.67 23.62
C MET A 1222 -16.43 20.82 24.29
N LEU A 1223 -16.29 21.02 25.61
CA LEU A 1223 -16.89 22.17 26.30
C LEU A 1223 -16.39 23.51 25.74
N GLU A 1224 -15.11 23.59 25.36
CA GLU A 1224 -14.54 24.79 24.76
C GLU A 1224 -15.08 25.05 23.34
N ILE A 1225 -15.26 24.01 22.53
CA ILE A 1225 -15.94 24.09 21.22
C ILE A 1225 -17.38 24.58 21.41
N ALA A 1226 -18.11 24.01 22.37
CA ALA A 1226 -19.47 24.43 22.71
C ALA A 1226 -19.53 25.90 23.16
N ARG A 1227 -18.58 26.35 23.99
CA ARG A 1227 -18.45 27.75 24.40
C ARG A 1227 -18.17 28.67 23.22
N GLY A 1228 -17.25 28.29 22.33
CA GLY A 1228 -16.91 29.04 21.12
C GLY A 1228 -18.11 29.18 20.16
N LEU A 1229 -18.91 28.12 20.00
CA LEU A 1229 -20.16 28.14 19.24
C LEU A 1229 -21.23 29.02 19.92
N GLY A 1230 -21.33 28.97 21.26
CA GLY A 1230 -22.22 29.81 22.05
C GLY A 1230 -21.95 31.31 21.91
N GLU A 1231 -20.68 31.73 21.85
CA GLU A 1231 -20.36 33.13 21.55
C GLU A 1231 -20.81 33.54 20.14
N LEU A 1232 -20.66 32.67 19.12
CA LEU A 1232 -21.19 32.95 17.78
C LEU A 1232 -22.73 33.07 17.78
N LEU A 1233 -23.43 32.24 18.55
CA LEU A 1233 -24.89 32.33 18.72
C LEU A 1233 -25.32 33.65 19.37
N LYS A 1234 -24.61 34.11 20.41
CA LYS A 1234 -24.85 35.42 21.06
C LYS A 1234 -24.64 36.59 20.10
N ASP A 1235 -23.71 36.44 19.15
CA ASP A 1235 -23.47 37.36 18.04
C ASP A 1235 -24.49 37.26 16.87
N GLY A 1236 -25.51 36.40 16.98
CA GLY A 1236 -26.58 36.28 16.00
C GLY A 1236 -26.26 35.41 14.77
N TRP A 1237 -25.17 34.64 14.80
CA TRP A 1237 -24.99 33.54 13.85
C TRP A 1237 -25.99 32.41 14.12
N LYS A 1238 -26.32 31.65 13.08
CA LYS A 1238 -26.94 30.32 13.18
C LYS A 1238 -26.26 29.37 12.19
N PRO A 1239 -26.09 28.09 12.52
CA PRO A 1239 -25.63 27.10 11.56
C PRO A 1239 -26.72 26.82 10.53
N ARG A 1240 -26.32 26.45 9.30
CA ARG A 1240 -27.25 26.04 8.22
C ARG A 1240 -28.00 24.75 8.59
N ARG A 1241 -27.24 23.79 9.11
CA ARG A 1241 -27.65 22.46 9.59
C ARG A 1241 -27.74 22.46 11.10
N THR A 1242 -28.47 21.52 11.68
CA THR A 1242 -28.46 21.34 13.13
C THR A 1242 -27.09 20.83 13.59
N LEU A 1243 -26.52 21.45 14.61
CA LEU A 1243 -25.32 20.93 15.28
C LEU A 1243 -25.74 20.21 16.56
N VAL A 1244 -25.21 19.02 16.77
CA VAL A 1244 -25.43 18.20 17.96
C VAL A 1244 -24.07 17.95 18.60
N ILE A 1245 -23.93 18.33 19.87
CA ILE A 1245 -22.76 18.12 20.70
C ILE A 1245 -23.14 17.08 21.75
N ALA A 1246 -22.69 15.84 21.56
CA ALA A 1246 -22.98 14.70 22.42
C ALA A 1246 -21.80 14.41 23.37
N SER A 1247 -22.09 13.95 24.58
CA SER A 1247 -21.10 13.69 25.62
C SER A 1247 -21.48 12.58 26.58
#